data_AF-A0A2N2XTH5-F1
#
_entry.id   AF-A0A2N2XTH5-F1
#
_cell.length_a   1.000
_cell.length_b   1.000
_cell.length_c   1.000
_cell.angle_alpha   90.00
_cell.angle_beta   90.00
_cell.angle_gamma   90.00
#
_symmetry.space_group_name_H-M   'P 1'
#
loop_
_entity.id
_entity.type
_entity.pdbx_description
1 polymer ?
#
loop_
_entity_poly.entity_id
_entity_poly.type
_entity_poly.pdbx_seq_one_letter_code
_entity_poly.pdbx_strand_id
1 'polypeptide(L)'
;MKRLLSLFVLVFLLIFNSLLAQDTIRVFPLLKEVVVTDPSKGWKAHQKWGVFPAKDVPVRKITLKVHFGCPDSMRCADWDYSDRILLERVGGVNGEKKDWEIGRVITPYGGFFPKDWNFTWENDITDLSLILRDSCEINYIHSGYEPNEDRGWLITLEFEIITGPPVAKPISITQIYNEHFEYGNKENPIDAQMVPIIFKGEANADFARLRVIQTGHGMDQPDNCAEFCSKYREIWYNNNLVQKRQMWKKCGDNPVYPQAGTWIFDRANWCPGNLVDPEIFELPVVKNQYNTVHFKMEPYTAEVINSGAQVISAYMIQYEKPTNTHDVTVADIVVPSNKTLHSRLNPASSQPVIVIKNNGSEPLTSVTVSYGTKGFALNKYVWTGNLTFNQSATVKLPGRIDFKDQNNTFVVTLEKPNGKKDQYVPDNSAQSTFSAPPVHHSPLKFYLLTNNEPQHNSWKVTDQNGLLVYMKKLGSLTAQNAYLEELELKPGAYTLHFTDTMGDGLEFWYNLKGGKGEARLLNGENKLIKTFDSDCGSGWSYNFVIGANPDPIDPELRSMSLYPARTSDKTTFSYFANTIKDITVRIVTDPGDVVVEEHRYPNLKEGYFTYDLTRHPYGRYYLVVLTDEEQIYKRRIRFIEPEKEEFPYEWPKDSLVKMNLEKWQDWKFGVIIHWGAYSEWSVVESWSLCPEDEDWCKRRGPYADNYYKYVEEYENIRKVFNPIQFNPEKWAKACKNAGMKYVVFTTKHHDGFCMYDSKYTDYKITDKGSLFSTNPRANVVKEVFNAFRAQDMAIGAYFSKPDWHSNDYWWDYFPPFDRNVNYDPKKYPEKWTNFQNYTYNQIEELMTGYGKIDILWLDGGQVRPEGSLTEETKNWLGKRVWIQDINMPRIAKMARANQPGILVVDRTVHGEYENYRTPEQSIPIVKPDYPWESCITLGDSWYAIPNEKYKSINWTIHTLVKIVSKGGNLLLGIGPDKTGDLVPEMYKRLEEIGAWMNINGEAIYNTKPLTPYEQDKYCFTQSKDEKVKYMFYLLNENEVIPDIIVIPDNFKTASTIQFVGYDQPIPVIQKNGLTYIEIFNYFKI
;
A
#
# COMPACT_ATOMS: atom_id res chain seq x y z
N MET A 1 -17.81 -63.88 -75.54
CA MET A 1 -17.05 -62.61 -75.39
C MET A 1 -17.93 -61.67 -74.60
N LYS A 2 -17.73 -61.61 -73.28
CA LYS A 2 -16.80 -60.71 -72.56
C LYS A 2 -17.34 -59.27 -72.59
N ARG A 3 -18.00 -58.87 -71.51
CA ARG A 3 -17.44 -58.03 -70.42
C ARG A 3 -17.05 -56.64 -70.94
N LEU A 4 -17.96 -55.66 -70.84
CA LEU A 4 -17.61 -54.22 -70.74
C LEU A 4 -18.85 -53.30 -70.54
N LEU A 5 -19.86 -53.73 -69.78
CA LEU A 5 -21.05 -52.90 -69.52
C LEU A 5 -21.50 -52.96 -68.05
N SER A 6 -20.57 -52.78 -67.10
CA SER A 6 -20.91 -52.70 -65.66
C SER A 6 -19.88 -51.95 -64.80
N LEU A 7 -19.15 -50.96 -65.34
CA LEU A 7 -18.08 -50.30 -64.56
C LEU A 7 -18.00 -48.76 -64.69
N PHE A 8 -19.12 -48.09 -64.93
CA PHE A 8 -19.16 -46.60 -64.99
C PHE A 8 -20.28 -45.95 -64.19
N VAL A 9 -20.83 -46.64 -63.17
CA VAL A 9 -21.86 -46.10 -62.26
C VAL A 9 -21.46 -46.26 -60.77
N LEU A 10 -20.22 -46.66 -60.45
CA LEU A 10 -19.80 -46.96 -59.08
C LEU A 10 -18.39 -46.44 -58.72
N VAL A 11 -18.07 -45.19 -59.04
CA VAL A 11 -16.86 -44.49 -58.50
C VAL A 11 -17.13 -43.01 -58.14
N PHE A 12 -18.37 -42.51 -58.24
CA PHE A 12 -18.73 -41.14 -57.79
C PHE A 12 -19.52 -41.13 -56.46
N LEU A 13 -19.26 -42.12 -55.62
CA LEU A 13 -19.80 -42.26 -54.27
C LEU A 13 -18.70 -42.85 -53.41
N LEU A 14 -17.77 -42.01 -52.96
CA LEU A 14 -16.87 -42.16 -51.80
C LEU A 14 -15.70 -41.18 -51.97
N ILE A 15 -15.89 -39.97 -51.44
CA ILE A 15 -14.95 -39.02 -50.80
C ILE A 15 -15.72 -37.69 -50.77
N PHE A 16 -16.83 -37.68 -50.03
CA PHE A 16 -17.19 -36.46 -49.31
C PHE A 16 -16.50 -36.62 -47.97
N ASN A 17 -15.26 -36.14 -47.87
CA ASN A 17 -14.78 -35.69 -46.57
C ASN A 17 -15.72 -34.55 -46.21
N SER A 18 -16.65 -34.82 -45.30
CA SER A 18 -17.35 -33.79 -44.55
C SER A 18 -16.29 -33.00 -43.79
N LEU A 19 -15.71 -32.00 -44.45
CA LEU A 19 -15.21 -30.81 -43.78
C LEU A 19 -16.44 -30.22 -43.10
N LEU A 20 -16.69 -30.64 -41.86
CA LEU A 20 -17.59 -29.89 -40.98
C LEU A 20 -17.01 -28.48 -40.93
N ALA A 21 -17.72 -27.54 -41.54
CA ALA A 21 -17.39 -26.13 -41.37
C ALA A 21 -17.42 -25.84 -39.86
N GLN A 22 -16.40 -25.12 -39.39
CA GLN A 22 -16.36 -24.64 -38.03
C GLN A 22 -17.41 -23.53 -37.93
N ASP A 23 -18.53 -23.82 -37.28
CA ASP A 23 -19.60 -22.87 -37.06
C ASP A 23 -19.44 -22.23 -35.68
N THR A 24 -19.78 -20.95 -35.58
CA THR A 24 -19.87 -20.25 -34.29
C THR A 24 -21.34 -20.13 -33.92
N ILE A 25 -21.74 -20.80 -32.84
CA ILE A 25 -23.08 -20.70 -32.24
C ILE A 25 -23.01 -19.70 -31.09
N ARG A 26 -23.95 -18.77 -31.02
CA ARG A 26 -24.06 -17.79 -29.93
C ARG A 26 -25.35 -17.99 -29.18
N VAL A 27 -25.26 -18.10 -27.86
CA VAL A 27 -26.43 -18.28 -26.97
C VAL A 27 -26.46 -17.10 -25.99
N PHE A 28 -27.62 -16.46 -25.86
CA PHE A 28 -27.83 -15.30 -24.99
C PHE A 28 -28.97 -15.56 -23.99
N PRO A 29 -28.74 -16.32 -22.91
CA PRO A 29 -29.79 -16.57 -21.91
C PRO A 29 -30.29 -15.25 -21.29
N LEU A 30 -29.37 -14.32 -21.00
CA LEU A 30 -29.69 -12.96 -20.57
C LEU A 30 -29.20 -11.98 -21.63
N LEU A 31 -30.07 -11.07 -22.09
CA LEU A 31 -29.74 -10.06 -23.09
C LEU A 31 -30.25 -8.69 -22.65
N LYS A 32 -29.32 -7.82 -22.25
CA LYS A 32 -29.58 -6.46 -21.74
C LYS A 32 -30.64 -6.46 -20.62
N GLU A 33 -30.55 -7.41 -19.70
CA GLU A 33 -31.46 -7.48 -18.56
C GLU A 33 -31.02 -6.49 -17.48
N VAL A 34 -31.97 -5.72 -16.93
CA VAL A 34 -31.70 -4.90 -15.75
C VAL A 34 -31.73 -5.80 -14.52
N VAL A 35 -30.57 -5.92 -13.88
CA VAL A 35 -30.31 -6.78 -12.73
C VAL A 35 -30.18 -5.90 -11.49
N VAL A 36 -30.98 -6.22 -10.47
CA VAL A 36 -30.99 -5.57 -9.15
C VAL A 36 -31.02 -6.64 -8.07
N THR A 37 -30.58 -6.31 -6.85
CA THR A 37 -30.67 -7.22 -5.70
C THR A 37 -32.06 -7.14 -5.05
N ASP A 38 -32.35 -8.04 -4.10
CA ASP A 38 -33.44 -7.95 -3.14
C ASP A 38 -32.82 -7.60 -1.78
N PRO A 39 -32.84 -6.31 -1.36
CA PRO A 39 -32.18 -5.87 -0.14
C PRO A 39 -32.68 -6.59 1.12
N SER A 40 -33.89 -7.16 1.10
CA SER A 40 -34.45 -7.90 2.23
C SER A 40 -33.84 -9.30 2.39
N LYS A 41 -33.25 -9.84 1.32
CA LYS A 41 -32.65 -11.20 1.28
C LYS A 41 -31.13 -11.18 1.13
N GLY A 42 -30.57 -10.07 0.66
CA GLY A 42 -29.15 -9.98 0.33
C GLY A 42 -28.78 -10.57 -1.03
N TRP A 43 -29.75 -10.94 -1.86
CA TRP A 43 -29.53 -11.44 -3.22
C TRP A 43 -30.83 -11.54 -4.04
N LYS A 44 -30.73 -11.58 -5.37
CA LYS A 44 -31.84 -11.89 -6.28
C LYS A 44 -31.37 -12.75 -7.46
N ALA A 45 -32.14 -13.79 -7.77
CA ALA A 45 -31.93 -14.66 -8.94
C ALA A 45 -32.56 -14.06 -10.20
N HIS A 46 -31.86 -14.24 -11.32
CA HIS A 46 -32.29 -13.84 -12.67
C HIS A 46 -32.13 -15.06 -13.60
N GLN A 47 -33.12 -15.94 -13.55
CA GLN A 47 -33.14 -17.23 -14.28
C GLN A 47 -33.65 -17.05 -15.71
N LYS A 48 -32.93 -17.59 -16.69
CA LYS A 48 -33.36 -17.65 -18.09
C LYS A 48 -32.88 -18.94 -18.77
N TRP A 49 -33.63 -19.37 -19.77
CA TRP A 49 -33.30 -20.53 -20.58
C TRP A 49 -32.43 -20.17 -21.78
N GLY A 50 -31.41 -20.98 -22.05
CA GLY A 50 -30.60 -20.96 -23.27
C GLY A 50 -30.62 -22.31 -23.97
N VAL A 51 -30.53 -22.30 -25.30
CA VAL A 51 -30.42 -23.52 -26.12
C VAL A 51 -28.99 -23.66 -26.62
N PHE A 52 -28.28 -24.62 -26.03
CA PHE A 52 -26.93 -25.03 -26.35
C PHE A 52 -26.92 -26.16 -27.39
N PRO A 53 -25.77 -26.46 -28.02
CA PRO A 53 -25.67 -27.51 -29.03
C PRO A 53 -26.15 -28.87 -28.51
N ALA A 54 -26.71 -29.67 -29.40
CA ALA A 54 -27.13 -31.03 -29.08
C ALA A 54 -25.93 -31.91 -28.67
N LYS A 55 -26.19 -32.98 -27.92
CA LYS A 55 -25.14 -33.87 -27.37
C LYS A 55 -24.21 -34.48 -28.42
N ASP A 56 -24.70 -34.69 -29.63
CA ASP A 56 -23.97 -35.25 -30.76
C ASP A 56 -23.16 -34.21 -31.55
N VAL A 57 -23.38 -32.91 -31.31
CA VAL A 57 -22.61 -31.83 -31.93
C VAL A 57 -21.25 -31.68 -31.23
N PRO A 58 -20.12 -31.94 -31.92
CA PRO A 58 -18.80 -31.77 -31.35
C PRO A 58 -18.54 -30.29 -31.01
N VAL A 59 -17.96 -30.03 -29.84
CA VAL A 59 -17.59 -28.68 -29.39
C VAL A 59 -16.09 -28.57 -29.24
N ARG A 60 -15.51 -27.57 -29.92
CA ARG A 60 -14.09 -27.25 -29.87
C ARG A 60 -13.78 -26.27 -28.74
N LYS A 61 -14.62 -25.24 -28.56
CA LYS A 61 -14.43 -24.19 -27.54
C LYS A 61 -15.76 -23.60 -27.09
N ILE A 62 -15.87 -23.22 -25.82
CA ILE A 62 -16.96 -22.41 -25.25
C ILE A 62 -16.33 -21.24 -24.49
N THR A 63 -16.65 -20.02 -24.91
CA THR A 63 -16.27 -18.78 -24.21
C THR A 63 -17.50 -18.16 -23.57
N LEU A 64 -17.48 -17.96 -22.26
CA LEU A 64 -18.47 -17.14 -21.55
C LEU A 64 -18.03 -15.68 -21.61
N LYS A 65 -18.88 -14.81 -22.15
CA LYS A 65 -18.71 -13.36 -22.12
C LYS A 65 -19.76 -12.75 -21.21
N VAL A 66 -19.31 -11.91 -20.29
CA VAL A 66 -20.17 -11.22 -19.32
C VAL A 66 -20.07 -9.73 -19.62
N HIS A 67 -21.16 -9.15 -20.09
CA HIS A 67 -21.23 -7.74 -20.42
C HIS A 67 -21.98 -6.99 -19.32
N PHE A 68 -21.34 -5.98 -18.75
CA PHE A 68 -21.95 -5.01 -17.85
C PHE A 68 -22.11 -3.67 -18.55
N GLY A 69 -23.13 -2.93 -18.15
CA GLY A 69 -23.29 -1.51 -18.42
C GLY A 69 -24.19 -0.84 -17.40
N CYS A 70 -24.31 0.49 -17.47
CA CYS A 70 -25.30 1.21 -16.68
C CYS A 70 -26.68 1.15 -17.35
N PRO A 71 -27.77 0.86 -16.61
CA PRO A 71 -29.12 0.97 -17.17
C PRO A 71 -29.47 2.41 -17.56
N ASP A 72 -30.32 2.61 -18.57
CA ASP A 72 -30.80 3.96 -18.91
C ASP A 72 -31.75 4.55 -17.85
N SER A 73 -32.50 3.66 -17.18
CA SER A 73 -33.57 3.96 -16.22
C SER A 73 -33.08 4.27 -14.80
N MET A 74 -31.85 3.92 -14.46
CA MET A 74 -31.29 4.02 -13.11
C MET A 74 -29.76 4.12 -13.20
N ARG A 75 -29.08 4.50 -12.12
CA ARG A 75 -27.61 4.57 -12.14
C ARG A 75 -26.99 3.17 -11.96
N CYS A 76 -25.70 3.06 -12.29
CA CYS A 76 -24.93 1.86 -11.95
C CYS A 76 -24.94 1.59 -10.44
N ALA A 77 -24.92 0.32 -10.08
CA ALA A 77 -24.86 -0.13 -8.68
C ALA A 77 -23.56 0.32 -7.99
N ASP A 78 -23.63 0.53 -6.68
CA ASP A 78 -22.60 1.29 -5.95
C ASP A 78 -21.53 0.40 -5.30
N TRP A 79 -21.79 -0.91 -5.13
CA TRP A 79 -20.99 -1.80 -4.28
C TRP A 79 -20.41 -3.01 -5.02
N ASP A 80 -19.34 -3.54 -4.45
CA ASP A 80 -18.73 -4.79 -4.87
C ASP A 80 -19.40 -5.98 -4.17
N TYR A 81 -19.92 -6.89 -4.98
CA TYR A 81 -20.67 -8.06 -4.56
C TYR A 81 -20.17 -9.28 -5.35
N SER A 82 -20.32 -10.48 -4.77
CA SER A 82 -19.95 -11.73 -5.43
C SER A 82 -21.14 -12.29 -6.18
N ASP A 83 -21.25 -11.89 -7.44
CA ASP A 83 -22.31 -12.32 -8.33
C ASP A 83 -21.94 -13.66 -8.97
N ARG A 84 -22.80 -14.66 -8.78
CA ARG A 84 -22.58 -16.02 -9.26
C ARG A 84 -23.39 -16.28 -10.51
N ILE A 85 -22.77 -16.93 -11.50
CA ILE A 85 -23.43 -17.43 -12.69
C ILE A 85 -23.53 -18.94 -12.54
N LEU A 86 -24.76 -19.44 -12.40
CA LEU A 86 -25.03 -20.86 -12.19
C LEU A 86 -25.67 -21.50 -13.42
N LEU A 87 -25.27 -22.73 -13.71
CA LEU A 87 -26.05 -23.69 -14.47
C LEU A 87 -26.99 -24.41 -13.50
N GLU A 88 -28.24 -23.96 -13.45
CA GLU A 88 -29.23 -24.44 -12.48
C GLU A 88 -29.86 -25.75 -12.92
N ARG A 89 -30.22 -25.90 -14.20
CA ARG A 89 -30.88 -27.09 -14.74
C ARG A 89 -30.42 -27.45 -16.14
N VAL A 90 -30.37 -28.75 -16.45
CA VAL A 90 -30.09 -29.29 -17.78
C VAL A 90 -31.22 -30.19 -18.28
N GLY A 91 -31.54 -30.15 -19.58
CA GLY A 91 -32.55 -31.03 -20.18
C GLY A 91 -33.99 -30.50 -20.13
N GLY A 92 -34.17 -29.17 -20.05
CA GLY A 92 -35.48 -28.51 -20.01
C GLY A 92 -36.10 -28.43 -18.61
N VAL A 93 -37.32 -27.88 -18.51
CA VAL A 93 -37.97 -27.53 -17.24
C VAL A 93 -38.13 -28.68 -16.23
N ASN A 94 -38.28 -29.92 -16.73
CA ASN A 94 -38.36 -31.13 -15.90
C ASN A 94 -37.03 -31.89 -15.81
N GLY A 95 -35.95 -31.28 -16.30
CA GLY A 95 -34.61 -31.84 -16.32
C GLY A 95 -33.92 -31.81 -14.96
N GLU A 96 -32.69 -32.35 -14.92
CA GLU A 96 -31.90 -32.48 -13.70
C GLU A 96 -31.43 -31.12 -13.19
N LYS A 97 -31.66 -30.83 -11.90
CA LYS A 97 -31.11 -29.66 -11.22
C LYS A 97 -29.63 -29.94 -10.88
N LYS A 98 -28.74 -29.03 -11.27
CA LYS A 98 -27.29 -29.13 -11.04
C LYS A 98 -26.81 -28.11 -10.01
N ASP A 99 -27.23 -26.85 -10.13
CA ASP A 99 -26.76 -25.72 -9.31
C ASP A 99 -25.23 -25.48 -9.39
N TRP A 100 -24.62 -25.70 -10.56
CA TRP A 100 -23.17 -25.61 -10.74
C TRP A 100 -22.76 -24.19 -11.10
N GLU A 101 -21.86 -23.59 -10.33
CA GLU A 101 -21.24 -22.32 -10.69
C GLU A 101 -20.30 -22.46 -11.88
N ILE A 102 -20.57 -21.68 -12.92
CA ILE A 102 -19.83 -21.67 -14.18
C ILE A 102 -19.01 -20.37 -14.36
N GLY A 103 -19.31 -19.33 -13.57
CA GLY A 103 -18.56 -18.08 -13.49
C GLY A 103 -18.91 -17.27 -12.24
N ARG A 104 -18.00 -16.40 -11.81
CA ARG A 104 -18.18 -15.50 -10.67
C ARG A 104 -17.62 -14.12 -10.98
N VAL A 105 -18.43 -13.08 -10.84
CA VAL A 105 -18.01 -11.69 -10.99
C VAL A 105 -17.98 -11.05 -9.62
N ILE A 106 -16.87 -10.40 -9.28
CA ILE A 106 -16.88 -9.41 -8.20
C ILE A 106 -17.26 -8.08 -8.84
N THR A 107 -18.47 -7.59 -8.55
CA THR A 107 -18.99 -6.40 -9.24
C THR A 107 -18.08 -5.19 -9.00
N PRO A 108 -17.95 -4.29 -9.99
CA PRO A 108 -17.19 -3.06 -9.80
C PRO A 108 -17.96 -2.06 -8.93
N TYR A 109 -17.26 -1.09 -8.36
CA TYR A 109 -17.92 0.05 -7.70
C TYR A 109 -18.38 1.07 -8.75
N GLY A 110 -19.64 1.00 -9.15
CA GLY A 110 -20.18 1.77 -10.28
C GLY A 110 -20.50 3.23 -10.02
N GLY A 111 -20.30 3.74 -8.79
CA GLY A 111 -20.70 5.09 -8.40
C GLY A 111 -20.08 6.24 -9.21
N PHE A 112 -19.04 5.98 -10.01
CA PHE A 112 -18.40 6.97 -10.89
C PHE A 112 -18.71 6.77 -12.38
N PHE A 113 -19.39 5.70 -12.76
CA PHE A 113 -19.55 5.35 -14.16
C PHE A 113 -20.59 6.23 -14.85
N PRO A 114 -20.26 6.79 -16.03
CA PRO A 114 -21.23 7.50 -16.84
C PRO A 114 -22.28 6.53 -17.43
N LYS A 115 -23.40 7.06 -17.93
CA LYS A 115 -24.51 6.24 -18.44
C LYS A 115 -24.14 5.32 -19.60
N ASP A 116 -23.18 5.73 -20.42
CA ASP A 116 -22.69 4.97 -21.58
C ASP A 116 -21.57 3.97 -21.24
N TRP A 117 -21.17 3.90 -19.96
CA TRP A 117 -20.16 2.95 -19.51
C TRP A 117 -20.61 1.51 -19.75
N ASN A 118 -19.68 0.71 -20.25
CA ASN A 118 -19.84 -0.72 -20.43
C ASN A 118 -18.48 -1.42 -20.34
N PHE A 119 -18.51 -2.69 -19.95
CA PHE A 119 -17.32 -3.53 -19.88
C PHE A 119 -17.67 -4.99 -20.15
N THR A 120 -16.77 -5.69 -20.84
CA THR A 120 -16.91 -7.13 -21.14
C THR A 120 -15.74 -7.91 -20.54
N TRP A 121 -16.06 -8.92 -19.72
CA TRP A 121 -15.12 -9.97 -19.33
C TRP A 121 -15.35 -11.22 -20.16
N GLU A 122 -14.31 -12.03 -20.36
CA GLU A 122 -14.36 -13.28 -21.12
C GLU A 122 -13.64 -14.39 -20.35
N ASN A 123 -14.16 -15.62 -20.39
CA ASN A 123 -13.54 -16.78 -19.76
C ASN A 123 -13.80 -18.07 -20.56
N ASP A 124 -12.79 -18.94 -20.65
CA ASP A 124 -12.90 -20.26 -21.26
C ASP A 124 -13.58 -21.23 -20.29
N ILE A 125 -14.74 -21.73 -20.69
CA ILE A 125 -15.55 -22.69 -19.94
C ILE A 125 -15.75 -24.00 -20.72
N THR A 126 -14.88 -24.29 -21.69
CA THR A 126 -14.96 -25.48 -22.57
C THR A 126 -15.03 -26.80 -21.80
N ASP A 127 -14.45 -26.84 -20.60
CA ASP A 127 -14.48 -28.01 -19.71
C ASP A 127 -15.90 -28.43 -19.31
N LEU A 128 -16.84 -27.50 -19.36
CA LEU A 128 -18.26 -27.73 -19.05
C LEU A 128 -19.08 -28.15 -20.29
N SER A 129 -18.42 -28.43 -21.42
CA SER A 129 -19.10 -28.84 -22.66
C SER A 129 -19.92 -30.13 -22.53
N LEU A 130 -19.60 -31.02 -21.58
CA LEU A 130 -20.40 -32.22 -21.30
C LEU A 130 -21.83 -31.91 -20.85
N ILE A 131 -22.01 -30.79 -20.14
CA ILE A 131 -23.27 -30.45 -19.46
C ILE A 131 -23.97 -29.25 -20.09
N LEU A 132 -23.23 -28.37 -20.78
CA LEU A 132 -23.78 -27.27 -21.58
C LEU A 132 -24.28 -27.81 -22.92
N ARG A 133 -25.41 -28.53 -22.86
CA ARG A 133 -26.04 -29.24 -23.97
C ARG A 133 -27.55 -29.05 -23.95
N ASP A 134 -28.13 -29.00 -25.14
CA ASP A 134 -29.58 -28.87 -25.33
C ASP A 134 -30.14 -27.65 -24.57
N SER A 135 -31.25 -27.78 -23.85
CA SER A 135 -31.80 -26.70 -23.03
C SER A 135 -31.13 -26.63 -21.66
N CYS A 136 -30.53 -25.48 -21.34
CA CYS A 136 -29.93 -25.19 -20.04
C CYS A 136 -30.59 -23.95 -19.40
N GLU A 137 -30.88 -24.02 -18.10
CA GLU A 137 -31.33 -22.89 -17.30
C GLU A 137 -30.11 -22.22 -16.66
N ILE A 138 -29.84 -20.98 -17.07
CA ILE A 138 -28.75 -20.16 -16.54
C ILE A 138 -29.34 -19.15 -15.56
N ASN A 139 -28.75 -19.08 -14.38
CA ASN A 139 -29.17 -18.18 -13.31
C ASN A 139 -28.02 -17.22 -12.97
N TYR A 140 -28.26 -15.93 -13.19
CA TYR A 140 -27.39 -14.88 -12.67
C TYR A 140 -27.90 -14.44 -11.30
N ILE A 141 -27.09 -14.65 -10.26
CA ILE A 141 -27.43 -14.25 -8.90
C ILE A 141 -26.68 -12.95 -8.61
N HIS A 142 -27.44 -11.86 -8.52
CA HIS A 142 -26.89 -10.60 -8.02
C HIS A 142 -27.01 -10.58 -6.50
N SER A 143 -25.87 -10.60 -5.81
CA SER A 143 -25.82 -10.53 -4.36
C SER A 143 -25.76 -9.07 -3.89
N GLY A 144 -26.13 -8.81 -2.63
CA GLY A 144 -26.00 -7.51 -2.00
C GLY A 144 -27.26 -6.96 -1.33
N TYR A 145 -27.09 -5.83 -0.65
CA TYR A 145 -28.11 -5.19 0.20
C TYR A 145 -28.40 -3.74 -0.21
N GLU A 146 -27.93 -3.31 -1.38
CA GLU A 146 -28.15 -1.94 -1.84
C GLU A 146 -29.61 -1.70 -2.29
N PRO A 147 -30.10 -0.45 -2.21
CA PRO A 147 -31.44 -0.11 -2.71
C PRO A 147 -31.61 -0.55 -4.17
N ASN A 148 -32.76 -1.11 -4.52
CA ASN A 148 -33.02 -1.69 -5.85
C ASN A 148 -34.00 -0.87 -6.71
N GLU A 149 -34.38 0.33 -6.25
CA GLU A 149 -35.30 1.24 -6.95
C GLU A 149 -34.56 2.31 -7.75
N ASP A 150 -33.33 2.67 -7.35
CA ASP A 150 -32.56 3.77 -7.94
C ASP A 150 -31.27 3.35 -8.64
N ARG A 151 -30.83 2.09 -8.50
CA ARG A 151 -29.57 1.58 -9.06
C ARG A 151 -29.59 0.09 -9.38
N GLY A 152 -28.70 -0.33 -10.30
CA GLY A 152 -28.51 -1.72 -10.69
C GLY A 152 -27.51 -1.87 -11.84
N TRP A 153 -27.45 -3.05 -12.44
CA TRP A 153 -26.60 -3.35 -13.60
C TRP A 153 -27.41 -3.72 -14.83
N LEU A 154 -26.92 -3.36 -16.02
CA LEU A 154 -27.40 -3.88 -17.28
C LEU A 154 -26.52 -5.05 -17.71
N ILE A 155 -27.07 -6.27 -17.73
CA ILE A 155 -26.31 -7.51 -17.93
C ILE A 155 -26.67 -8.21 -19.23
N THR A 156 -25.65 -8.65 -19.98
CA THR A 156 -25.79 -9.67 -21.04
C THR A 156 -24.84 -10.83 -20.74
N LEU A 157 -25.34 -12.06 -20.79
CA LEU A 157 -24.52 -13.27 -20.76
C LEU A 157 -24.51 -13.88 -22.15
N GLU A 158 -23.35 -13.89 -22.80
CA GLU A 158 -23.14 -14.51 -24.11
C GLU A 158 -22.27 -15.76 -23.98
N PHE A 159 -22.72 -16.86 -24.57
CA PHE A 159 -21.91 -18.06 -24.75
C PHE A 159 -21.55 -18.17 -26.23
N GLU A 160 -20.28 -17.94 -26.54
CA GLU A 160 -19.73 -18.13 -27.88
C GLU A 160 -19.15 -19.54 -27.98
N ILE A 161 -19.77 -20.37 -28.82
CA ILE A 161 -19.46 -21.79 -28.94
C ILE A 161 -18.95 -22.08 -30.34
N ILE A 162 -17.74 -22.59 -30.41
CA ILE A 162 -17.08 -23.00 -31.65
C ILE A 162 -17.27 -24.51 -31.81
N THR A 163 -17.95 -24.92 -32.88
CA THR A 163 -18.15 -26.35 -33.17
C THR A 163 -16.90 -26.99 -33.76
N GLY A 164 -16.70 -28.28 -33.50
CA GLY A 164 -15.55 -29.04 -33.99
C GLY A 164 -15.07 -30.12 -33.03
N PRO A 165 -14.17 -31.01 -33.47
CA PRO A 165 -13.61 -32.06 -32.62
C PRO A 165 -12.95 -31.47 -31.36
N PRO A 166 -13.28 -31.97 -30.16
CA PRO A 166 -12.69 -31.46 -28.93
C PRO A 166 -11.17 -31.73 -28.90
N VAL A 167 -10.40 -30.85 -28.25
CA VAL A 167 -8.94 -31.01 -28.04
C VAL A 167 -8.63 -32.35 -27.37
N ALA A 168 -9.40 -32.68 -26.34
CA ALA A 168 -9.48 -34.00 -25.73
C ALA A 168 -10.96 -34.29 -25.45
N LYS A 169 -11.42 -35.51 -25.73
CA LYS A 169 -12.82 -35.85 -25.56
C LYS A 169 -13.15 -36.00 -24.07
N PRO A 170 -14.08 -35.21 -23.51
CA PRO A 170 -14.44 -35.34 -22.11
C PRO A 170 -15.30 -36.60 -21.91
N ILE A 171 -15.11 -37.27 -20.77
CA ILE A 171 -15.73 -38.55 -20.43
C ILE A 171 -16.77 -38.36 -19.33
N SER A 172 -16.36 -37.74 -18.23
CA SER A 172 -17.19 -37.53 -17.04
C SER A 172 -16.78 -36.24 -16.33
N ILE A 173 -17.71 -35.70 -15.54
CA ILE A 173 -17.49 -34.53 -14.70
C ILE A 173 -18.06 -34.80 -13.30
N THR A 174 -17.25 -34.54 -12.27
CA THR A 174 -17.57 -34.77 -10.86
C THR A 174 -17.41 -33.47 -10.10
N GLN A 175 -18.43 -33.07 -9.34
CA GLN A 175 -18.32 -31.95 -8.41
C GLN A 175 -17.40 -32.34 -7.25
N ILE A 176 -16.44 -31.48 -6.94
CA ILE A 176 -15.53 -31.64 -5.80
C ILE A 176 -16.03 -30.76 -4.64
N TYR A 177 -16.06 -29.44 -4.84
CA TYR A 177 -16.64 -28.49 -3.89
C TYR A 177 -17.54 -27.51 -4.64
N ASN A 178 -18.61 -27.01 -4.01
CA ASN A 178 -19.47 -25.95 -4.53
C ASN A 178 -20.26 -25.36 -3.35
N GLU A 179 -19.53 -24.75 -2.41
CA GLU A 179 -20.09 -24.35 -1.11
C GLU A 179 -19.37 -23.12 -0.53
N HIS A 180 -19.92 -22.61 0.57
CA HIS A 180 -19.35 -21.58 1.42
C HIS A 180 -18.78 -22.27 2.66
N PHE A 181 -17.48 -22.10 2.90
CA PHE A 181 -16.78 -22.71 4.02
C PHE A 181 -16.40 -21.63 5.03
N GLU A 182 -16.95 -21.69 6.24
CA GLU A 182 -16.61 -20.73 7.30
C GLU A 182 -15.11 -20.79 7.61
N TYR A 183 -14.48 -19.63 7.73
CA TYR A 183 -13.04 -19.53 7.94
C TYR A 183 -12.71 -18.76 9.21
N GLY A 184 -12.19 -19.46 10.21
CA GLY A 184 -11.90 -18.89 11.53
C GLY A 184 -12.78 -19.47 12.65
N ASN A 185 -13.83 -20.23 12.34
CA ASN A 185 -14.66 -20.86 13.36
C ASN A 185 -13.87 -21.93 14.13
N LYS A 186 -13.65 -21.70 15.43
CA LYS A 186 -12.90 -22.60 16.33
C LYS A 186 -13.60 -23.95 16.54
N GLU A 187 -14.93 -23.94 16.60
CA GLU A 187 -15.73 -25.14 16.85
C GLU A 187 -15.87 -25.99 15.59
N ASN A 188 -15.76 -25.36 14.41
CA ASN A 188 -15.85 -26.00 13.11
C ASN A 188 -14.75 -25.48 12.16
N PRO A 189 -13.47 -25.84 12.39
CA PRO A 189 -12.37 -25.33 11.57
C PRO A 189 -12.55 -25.76 10.10
N ILE A 190 -12.12 -24.90 9.17
CA ILE A 190 -12.33 -25.12 7.73
C ILE A 190 -11.79 -26.48 7.24
N ASP A 191 -10.67 -26.95 7.77
CA ASP A 191 -10.09 -28.25 7.41
C ASP A 191 -10.96 -29.44 7.86
N ALA A 192 -11.83 -29.27 8.86
CA ALA A 192 -12.82 -30.27 9.24
C ALA A 192 -14.03 -30.27 8.29
N GLN A 193 -14.31 -29.14 7.64
CA GLN A 193 -15.38 -29.00 6.63
C GLN A 193 -14.92 -29.51 5.26
N MET A 194 -13.66 -29.22 4.89
CA MET A 194 -13.08 -29.53 3.59
C MET A 194 -12.51 -30.95 3.52
N VAL A 195 -13.36 -31.96 3.74
CA VAL A 195 -12.92 -33.37 3.70
C VAL A 195 -12.47 -33.82 2.30
N PRO A 196 -11.56 -34.81 2.18
CA PRO A 196 -11.15 -35.35 0.89
C PRO A 196 -12.32 -35.93 0.07
N ILE A 197 -12.40 -35.57 -1.20
CA ILE A 197 -13.39 -36.10 -2.14
C ILE A 197 -12.77 -37.22 -2.99
N ILE A 198 -13.50 -38.32 -3.11
CA ILE A 198 -13.09 -39.51 -3.87
C ILE A 198 -13.88 -39.56 -5.19
N PHE A 199 -13.20 -39.81 -6.30
CA PHE A 199 -13.84 -40.13 -7.58
C PHE A 199 -13.18 -41.33 -8.24
N LYS A 200 -13.93 -42.05 -9.08
CA LYS A 200 -13.43 -43.21 -9.80
C LYS A 200 -12.84 -42.80 -11.15
N GLY A 201 -11.62 -43.26 -11.43
CA GLY A 201 -10.99 -43.11 -12.75
C GLY A 201 -11.71 -43.94 -13.80
N GLU A 202 -12.16 -43.33 -14.88
CA GLU A 202 -12.83 -44.03 -15.99
C GLU A 202 -11.83 -44.90 -16.78
N ALA A 203 -12.31 -45.99 -17.36
CA ALA A 203 -11.45 -46.97 -18.04
C ALA A 203 -10.68 -46.38 -19.24
N ASN A 204 -11.29 -45.41 -19.93
CA ASN A 204 -10.72 -44.70 -21.08
C ASN A 204 -10.11 -43.33 -20.73
N ALA A 205 -10.08 -42.93 -19.45
CA ALA A 205 -9.49 -41.65 -19.04
C ALA A 205 -7.97 -41.67 -19.08
N ASP A 206 -7.36 -40.71 -19.76
CA ASP A 206 -5.90 -40.54 -19.86
C ASP A 206 -5.40 -39.55 -18.79
N PHE A 207 -6.13 -38.46 -18.60
CA PHE A 207 -5.86 -37.44 -17.58
C PHE A 207 -7.19 -36.84 -17.08
N ALA A 208 -7.11 -36.06 -16.01
CA ALA A 208 -8.22 -35.30 -15.49
C ALA A 208 -7.82 -33.84 -15.24
N ARG A 209 -8.80 -32.95 -15.37
CA ARG A 209 -8.65 -31.52 -15.15
C ARG A 209 -9.42 -31.12 -13.90
N LEU A 210 -8.71 -30.57 -12.93
CA LEU A 210 -9.32 -29.89 -11.80
C LEU A 210 -9.48 -28.41 -12.16
N ARG A 211 -10.73 -27.94 -12.22
CA ARG A 211 -11.09 -26.54 -12.40
C ARG A 211 -11.52 -25.95 -11.06
N VAL A 212 -10.95 -24.82 -10.65
CA VAL A 212 -11.25 -24.18 -9.35
C VAL A 212 -11.54 -22.70 -9.47
N ILE A 213 -12.64 -22.25 -8.87
CA ILE A 213 -12.96 -20.84 -8.61
C ILE A 213 -13.03 -20.68 -7.10
N GLN A 214 -12.22 -19.79 -6.54
CA GLN A 214 -12.18 -19.54 -5.09
C GLN A 214 -12.01 -18.06 -4.80
N THR A 215 -12.78 -17.54 -3.85
CA THR A 215 -12.63 -16.19 -3.28
C THR A 215 -12.85 -16.25 -1.78
N GLY A 216 -12.18 -15.39 -1.04
CA GLY A 216 -12.52 -15.11 0.35
C GLY A 216 -13.50 -13.93 0.46
N HIS A 217 -14.37 -13.97 1.46
CA HIS A 217 -15.32 -12.89 1.77
C HIS A 217 -15.46 -12.72 3.28
N GLY A 218 -15.66 -11.48 3.73
CA GLY A 218 -15.76 -11.15 5.15
C GLY A 218 -14.43 -10.74 5.76
N MET A 219 -14.51 -10.24 6.99
CA MET A 219 -13.40 -9.57 7.67
C MET A 219 -13.38 -9.96 9.15
N ASP A 220 -13.12 -11.24 9.40
CA ASP A 220 -13.05 -11.79 10.75
C ASP A 220 -11.80 -11.27 11.50
N GLN A 221 -11.96 -10.91 12.78
CA GLN A 221 -10.87 -10.34 13.59
C GLN A 221 -9.97 -11.42 14.19
N PRO A 222 -8.69 -11.14 14.47
CA PRO A 222 -8.04 -9.81 14.47
C PRO A 222 -7.54 -9.32 13.10
N ASP A 223 -7.31 -10.23 12.15
CA ASP A 223 -6.56 -9.90 10.92
C ASP A 223 -7.45 -9.47 9.74
N ASN A 224 -8.75 -9.26 9.95
CA ASN A 224 -9.77 -9.10 8.90
C ASN A 224 -9.73 -10.24 7.87
N CYS A 225 -9.53 -11.46 8.39
CA CYS A 225 -9.27 -12.63 7.58
C CYS A 225 -10.52 -13.15 6.85
N ALA A 226 -10.25 -14.03 5.89
CA ALA A 226 -11.08 -14.39 4.73
C ALA A 226 -10.85 -13.47 3.52
N GLU A 227 -11.23 -12.18 3.56
CA GLU A 227 -11.04 -11.26 2.41
C GLU A 227 -9.75 -10.43 2.46
N PHE A 228 -9.42 -9.83 3.62
CA PHE A 228 -8.38 -8.81 3.77
C PHE A 228 -7.08 -9.31 4.43
N CYS A 229 -6.86 -10.62 4.46
CA CYS A 229 -5.61 -11.20 4.91
C CYS A 229 -5.04 -12.21 3.89
N SER A 230 -3.72 -12.28 3.80
CA SER A 230 -3.05 -13.28 2.95
C SER A 230 -2.94 -14.60 3.69
N LYS A 231 -3.58 -15.64 3.16
CA LYS A 231 -3.51 -17.02 3.66
C LYS A 231 -3.20 -17.98 2.53
N TYR A 232 -2.50 -19.08 2.82
CA TYR A 232 -2.25 -20.08 1.80
C TYR A 232 -3.36 -21.14 1.70
N ARG A 233 -3.45 -21.74 0.51
CA ARG A 233 -4.17 -22.98 0.24
C ARG A 233 -3.23 -24.03 -0.32
N GLU A 234 -3.45 -25.28 0.07
CA GLU A 234 -2.84 -26.47 -0.52
C GLU A 234 -3.89 -27.32 -1.26
N ILE A 235 -3.58 -27.75 -2.49
CA ILE A 235 -4.32 -28.82 -3.17
C ILE A 235 -3.50 -30.10 -3.13
N TRP A 236 -4.09 -31.16 -2.62
CA TRP A 236 -3.53 -32.50 -2.57
C TRP A 236 -4.29 -33.44 -3.50
N TYR A 237 -3.56 -34.25 -4.26
CA TYR A 237 -4.09 -35.27 -5.17
C TYR A 237 -3.41 -36.61 -4.92
N ASN A 238 -4.18 -37.65 -4.59
CA ASN A 238 -3.67 -38.98 -4.23
C ASN A 238 -2.51 -38.90 -3.19
N ASN A 239 -2.69 -38.07 -2.16
CA ASN A 239 -1.71 -37.75 -1.11
C ASN A 239 -0.41 -37.04 -1.58
N ASN A 240 -0.35 -36.55 -2.80
CA ASN A 240 0.73 -35.70 -3.28
C ASN A 240 0.30 -34.23 -3.33
N LEU A 241 1.15 -33.32 -2.86
CA LEU A 241 0.90 -31.89 -2.96
C LEU A 241 1.02 -31.45 -4.43
N VAL A 242 -0.08 -30.96 -5.00
CA VAL A 242 -0.14 -30.41 -6.37
C VAL A 242 0.29 -28.95 -6.39
N GLN A 243 -0.22 -28.16 -5.45
CA GLN A 243 0.04 -26.74 -5.36
C GLN A 243 -0.09 -26.27 -3.92
N LYS A 244 0.84 -25.41 -3.48
CA LYS A 244 0.66 -24.52 -2.34
C LYS A 244 0.73 -23.08 -2.84
N ARG A 245 -0.33 -22.31 -2.64
CA ARG A 245 -0.46 -20.94 -3.18
C ARG A 245 -0.96 -19.98 -2.11
N GLN A 246 -0.39 -18.77 -2.07
CA GLN A 246 -0.97 -17.65 -1.35
C GLN A 246 -2.26 -17.19 -2.05
N MET A 247 -3.36 -17.22 -1.32
CA MET A 247 -4.66 -16.75 -1.78
C MET A 247 -4.70 -15.23 -1.65
N TRP A 248 -3.85 -14.54 -2.41
CA TRP A 248 -3.73 -13.09 -2.44
C TRP A 248 -3.63 -12.61 -3.89
N LYS A 249 -4.39 -11.58 -4.24
CA LYS A 249 -4.43 -11.01 -5.60
C LYS A 249 -4.20 -9.51 -5.52
N LYS A 250 -3.28 -9.04 -6.37
CA LYS A 250 -3.06 -7.60 -6.58
C LYS A 250 -4.20 -7.00 -7.37
N CYS A 251 -4.88 -5.99 -6.84
CA CYS A 251 -6.08 -5.44 -7.47
C CYS A 251 -5.86 -4.13 -8.24
N GLY A 252 -4.79 -3.37 -7.95
CA GLY A 252 -4.49 -2.08 -8.58
C GLY A 252 -4.32 -2.11 -10.12
N ASP A 253 -4.09 -3.28 -10.72
CA ASP A 253 -3.95 -3.46 -12.17
C ASP A 253 -5.28 -3.74 -12.89
N ASN A 254 -6.42 -3.65 -12.20
CA ASN A 254 -7.72 -4.00 -12.77
C ASN A 254 -8.03 -3.18 -14.04
N PRO A 255 -8.35 -3.80 -15.20
CA PRO A 255 -8.70 -3.07 -16.42
C PRO A 255 -9.97 -2.21 -16.28
N VAL A 256 -10.82 -2.47 -15.30
CA VAL A 256 -11.89 -1.56 -14.90
C VAL A 256 -11.31 -0.52 -13.94
N TYR A 257 -11.08 0.70 -14.44
CA TYR A 257 -10.64 1.85 -13.66
C TYR A 257 -10.96 3.16 -14.42
N PRO A 258 -11.05 4.30 -13.72
CA PRO A 258 -11.18 4.43 -12.27
C PRO A 258 -12.50 3.80 -11.78
N GLN A 259 -12.55 3.32 -10.54
CA GLN A 259 -13.79 2.85 -9.90
C GLN A 259 -14.03 3.64 -8.63
N ALA A 260 -15.26 3.63 -8.12
CA ALA A 260 -15.48 4.08 -6.75
C ALA A 260 -14.91 3.08 -5.73
N GLY A 261 -15.09 3.34 -4.43
CA GLY A 261 -14.79 2.37 -3.38
C GLY A 261 -13.31 1.98 -3.27
N THR A 262 -13.04 0.84 -2.64
CA THR A 262 -11.69 0.42 -2.24
C THR A 262 -11.09 -0.59 -3.21
N TRP A 263 -11.35 -0.44 -4.50
CA TRP A 263 -11.00 -1.43 -5.55
C TRP A 263 -9.50 -1.75 -5.66
N ILE A 264 -8.64 -0.84 -5.24
CA ILE A 264 -7.18 -1.01 -5.32
C ILE A 264 -6.60 -1.98 -4.28
N PHE A 265 -7.29 -2.19 -3.16
CA PHE A 265 -6.75 -3.04 -2.09
C PHE A 265 -6.63 -4.48 -2.55
N ASP A 266 -5.43 -5.02 -2.35
CA ASP A 266 -5.17 -6.43 -2.55
C ASP A 266 -6.03 -7.26 -1.60
N ARG A 267 -6.56 -8.37 -2.10
CA ARG A 267 -7.55 -9.21 -1.40
C ARG A 267 -7.39 -10.68 -1.74
N ALA A 268 -8.09 -11.54 -1.01
CA ALA A 268 -8.15 -12.98 -1.24
C ALA A 268 -8.96 -13.38 -2.49
N ASN A 269 -8.43 -13.01 -3.66
CA ASN A 269 -9.04 -13.21 -4.98
C ASN A 269 -10.40 -12.49 -5.17
N TRP A 270 -10.69 -11.50 -4.32
CA TRP A 270 -11.88 -10.65 -4.38
C TRP A 270 -11.53 -9.28 -4.95
N CYS A 271 -11.15 -9.15 -6.22
CA CYS A 271 -10.86 -7.82 -6.79
C CYS A 271 -12.13 -7.21 -7.41
N PRO A 272 -12.66 -6.08 -6.91
CA PRO A 272 -13.84 -5.42 -7.48
C PRO A 272 -13.66 -5.08 -8.96
N GLY A 273 -14.63 -5.45 -9.79
CA GLY A 273 -14.57 -5.32 -11.25
C GLY A 273 -13.80 -6.46 -11.94
N ASN A 274 -13.67 -7.62 -11.31
CA ASN A 274 -13.00 -8.79 -11.90
C ASN A 274 -13.96 -9.97 -12.07
N LEU A 275 -13.93 -10.60 -13.24
CA LEU A 275 -14.39 -11.98 -13.41
C LEU A 275 -13.32 -12.91 -12.85
N VAL A 276 -13.68 -13.72 -11.86
CA VAL A 276 -12.73 -14.57 -11.15
C VAL A 276 -12.20 -15.64 -12.09
N ASP A 277 -10.91 -15.55 -12.42
CA ASP A 277 -10.24 -16.49 -13.31
C ASP A 277 -10.14 -17.88 -12.66
N PRO A 278 -10.53 -18.94 -13.38
CA PRO A 278 -10.48 -20.30 -12.89
C PRO A 278 -9.03 -20.80 -12.89
N GLU A 279 -8.61 -21.42 -11.80
CA GLU A 279 -7.37 -22.19 -11.79
C GLU A 279 -7.60 -23.56 -12.42
N ILE A 280 -6.69 -23.98 -13.31
CA ILE A 280 -6.78 -25.22 -14.06
C ILE A 280 -5.55 -26.07 -13.78
N PHE A 281 -5.76 -27.32 -13.35
CA PHE A 281 -4.70 -28.28 -13.08
C PHE A 281 -4.91 -29.56 -13.88
N GLU A 282 -3.92 -29.96 -14.67
CA GLU A 282 -3.89 -31.27 -15.32
C GLU A 282 -3.30 -32.30 -14.37
N LEU A 283 -4.04 -33.37 -14.12
CA LEU A 283 -3.73 -34.40 -13.13
C LEU A 283 -3.77 -35.80 -13.76
N PRO A 284 -2.84 -36.70 -13.39
CA PRO A 284 -2.84 -38.07 -13.91
C PRO A 284 -4.01 -38.87 -13.35
N VAL A 285 -4.70 -39.67 -14.17
CA VAL A 285 -5.81 -40.52 -13.70
C VAL A 285 -5.36 -41.96 -13.54
N VAL A 286 -5.59 -42.54 -12.36
CA VAL A 286 -5.44 -43.99 -12.17
C VAL A 286 -6.74 -44.68 -12.60
N LYS A 287 -6.71 -45.27 -13.80
CA LYS A 287 -7.85 -45.93 -14.45
C LYS A 287 -8.45 -47.03 -13.58
N ASN A 288 -9.78 -47.08 -13.53
CA ASN A 288 -10.56 -48.05 -12.76
C ASN A 288 -10.25 -48.10 -11.25
N GLN A 289 -9.52 -47.12 -10.72
CA GLN A 289 -9.22 -46.98 -9.29
C GLN A 289 -9.84 -45.69 -8.75
N TYR A 290 -9.93 -45.61 -7.43
CA TYR A 290 -10.36 -44.41 -6.74
C TYR A 290 -9.19 -43.43 -6.61
N ASN A 291 -9.44 -42.17 -6.96
CA ASN A 291 -8.52 -41.06 -6.81
C ASN A 291 -9.10 -40.08 -5.80
N THR A 292 -8.24 -39.40 -5.04
CA THR A 292 -8.61 -38.43 -4.00
C THR A 292 -8.13 -37.03 -4.33
N VAL A 293 -8.99 -36.04 -4.09
CA VAL A 293 -8.65 -34.61 -4.10
C VAL A 293 -8.96 -34.04 -2.72
N HIS A 294 -8.07 -33.24 -2.17
CA HIS A 294 -8.26 -32.63 -0.86
C HIS A 294 -7.67 -31.22 -0.86
N PHE A 295 -8.47 -30.23 -0.50
CA PHE A 295 -8.01 -28.86 -0.31
C PHE A 295 -7.78 -28.63 1.18
N LYS A 296 -6.65 -28.03 1.53
CA LYS A 296 -6.36 -27.59 2.89
C LYS A 296 -6.10 -26.11 2.89
N MET A 297 -6.62 -25.41 3.89
CA MET A 297 -6.34 -23.99 4.07
C MET A 297 -5.32 -23.81 5.19
N GLU A 298 -4.61 -22.69 5.20
CA GLU A 298 -3.83 -22.30 6.36
C GLU A 298 -4.73 -22.22 7.61
N PRO A 299 -4.37 -22.87 8.73
CA PRO A 299 -5.16 -22.79 9.95
C PRO A 299 -5.35 -21.35 10.43
N TYR A 300 -6.58 -21.01 10.78
CA TYR A 300 -6.95 -19.70 11.29
C TYR A 300 -8.10 -19.84 12.30
N THR A 301 -8.09 -19.00 13.32
CA THR A 301 -9.16 -18.90 14.31
C THR A 301 -9.47 -17.43 14.54
N ALA A 302 -10.73 -17.07 14.35
CA ALA A 302 -11.24 -15.73 14.56
C ALA A 302 -11.60 -15.53 16.05
N GLU A 303 -11.33 -14.32 16.55
CA GLU A 303 -11.80 -13.87 17.86
C GLU A 303 -13.19 -13.24 17.76
N VAL A 304 -13.43 -12.49 16.67
CA VAL A 304 -14.73 -11.91 16.33
C VAL A 304 -15.12 -12.38 14.94
N ILE A 305 -16.24 -13.09 14.86
CA ILE A 305 -16.79 -13.59 13.60
C ILE A 305 -17.59 -12.46 12.93
N ASN A 306 -17.19 -12.12 11.71
CA ASN A 306 -17.78 -11.14 10.83
C ASN A 306 -17.92 -11.70 9.40
N SER A 307 -18.60 -12.84 9.32
CA SER A 307 -18.96 -13.54 8.08
C SER A 307 -17.77 -14.02 7.22
N GLY A 308 -16.59 -14.24 7.83
CA GLY A 308 -15.41 -14.78 7.19
C GLY A 308 -15.66 -16.16 6.58
N ALA A 309 -15.58 -16.25 5.25
CA ALA A 309 -15.78 -17.51 4.53
C ALA A 309 -14.91 -17.61 3.27
N GLN A 310 -14.58 -18.85 2.90
CA GLN A 310 -14.02 -19.20 1.59
C GLN A 310 -15.14 -19.76 0.71
N VAL A 311 -15.40 -19.12 -0.42
CA VAL A 311 -16.43 -19.56 -1.37
C VAL A 311 -15.74 -20.32 -2.50
N ILE A 312 -15.93 -21.64 -2.57
CA ILE A 312 -15.15 -22.53 -3.45
C ILE A 312 -16.07 -23.33 -4.36
N SER A 313 -15.79 -23.26 -5.65
CA SER A 313 -16.36 -24.12 -6.69
C SER A 313 -15.25 -24.85 -7.41
N ALA A 314 -15.25 -26.18 -7.32
CA ALA A 314 -14.25 -27.05 -7.89
C ALA A 314 -14.88 -28.26 -8.57
N TYR A 315 -14.46 -28.54 -9.80
CA TYR A 315 -14.95 -29.67 -10.60
C TYR A 315 -13.79 -30.46 -11.18
N MET A 316 -13.92 -31.79 -11.19
CA MET A 316 -12.98 -32.72 -11.80
C MET A 316 -13.57 -33.25 -13.11
N ILE A 317 -12.88 -33.04 -14.23
CA ILE A 317 -13.31 -33.51 -15.55
C ILE A 317 -12.31 -34.53 -16.06
N GLN A 318 -12.76 -35.73 -16.43
CA GLN A 318 -11.89 -36.78 -16.97
C GLN A 318 -11.93 -36.75 -18.50
N TYR A 319 -10.78 -36.91 -19.15
CA TYR A 319 -10.65 -36.84 -20.60
C TYR A 319 -9.98 -38.09 -21.16
N GLU A 320 -10.35 -38.45 -22.38
CA GLU A 320 -9.53 -39.33 -23.21
C GLU A 320 -8.21 -38.63 -23.57
N LYS A 321 -7.26 -39.38 -24.14
CA LYS A 321 -5.99 -38.81 -24.61
C LYS A 321 -6.23 -37.64 -25.60
N PRO A 322 -5.32 -36.66 -25.69
CA PRO A 322 -5.44 -35.59 -26.67
C PRO A 322 -5.66 -36.13 -28.09
N THR A 323 -6.57 -35.50 -28.83
CA THR A 323 -6.99 -35.94 -30.16
C THR A 323 -5.83 -35.89 -31.16
N ASN A 324 -4.93 -34.91 -30.99
CA ASN A 324 -3.84 -34.60 -31.91
C ASN A 324 -2.48 -34.61 -31.20
N THR A 325 -1.43 -34.90 -31.96
CA THR A 325 -0.03 -34.90 -31.48
C THR A 325 0.59 -33.50 -31.59
N HIS A 326 0.36 -32.81 -32.70
CA HIS A 326 0.79 -31.44 -32.97
C HIS A 326 -0.45 -30.59 -33.31
N ASP A 327 -0.85 -29.73 -32.39
CA ASP A 327 -2.04 -28.89 -32.48
C ASP A 327 -1.77 -27.62 -31.66
N VAL A 328 -1.81 -26.46 -32.31
CA VAL A 328 -1.57 -25.16 -31.67
C VAL A 328 -2.68 -24.18 -32.00
N THR A 329 -3.02 -23.34 -31.02
CA THR A 329 -4.10 -22.36 -31.16
C THR A 329 -3.63 -20.98 -30.74
N VAL A 330 -4.12 -19.95 -31.43
CA VAL A 330 -4.05 -18.57 -30.94
C VAL A 330 -5.17 -18.39 -29.92
N ALA A 331 -4.84 -18.42 -28.64
CA ALA A 331 -5.82 -18.34 -27.56
C ALA A 331 -6.40 -16.92 -27.42
N ASP A 332 -5.57 -15.89 -27.63
CA ASP A 332 -5.99 -14.49 -27.60
C ASP A 332 -5.02 -13.56 -28.35
N ILE A 333 -5.52 -12.39 -28.76
CA ILE A 333 -4.70 -11.26 -29.22
C ILE A 333 -4.91 -10.12 -28.24
N VAL A 334 -3.90 -9.91 -27.39
CA VAL A 334 -3.90 -8.91 -26.31
C VAL A 334 -3.60 -7.53 -26.87
N VAL A 335 -2.61 -7.44 -27.77
CA VAL A 335 -2.21 -6.21 -28.45
C VAL A 335 -1.96 -6.48 -29.93
N PRO A 336 -2.54 -5.70 -30.86
CA PRO A 336 -3.55 -4.68 -30.62
C PRO A 336 -4.96 -5.28 -30.48
N SER A 337 -5.83 -4.67 -29.67
CA SER A 337 -7.19 -5.17 -29.41
C SER A 337 -8.14 -4.08 -28.89
N ASN A 338 -9.40 -4.12 -29.30
CA ASN A 338 -10.51 -3.33 -28.74
C ASN A 338 -11.25 -4.07 -27.61
N LYS A 339 -10.80 -5.27 -27.20
CA LYS A 339 -11.38 -5.95 -26.03
C LYS A 339 -11.17 -5.08 -24.79
N THR A 340 -12.25 -4.83 -24.05
CA THR A 340 -12.20 -4.00 -22.84
C THR A 340 -11.26 -4.56 -21.77
N LEU A 341 -11.09 -5.89 -21.71
CA LEU A 341 -10.13 -6.56 -20.83
C LEU A 341 -8.67 -6.10 -21.06
N HIS A 342 -8.34 -5.68 -22.29
CA HIS A 342 -7.00 -5.28 -22.70
C HIS A 342 -6.86 -3.76 -22.86
N SER A 343 -7.84 -2.98 -22.39
CA SER A 343 -7.88 -1.51 -22.56
C SER A 343 -6.66 -0.80 -21.97
N ARG A 344 -6.07 -1.31 -20.88
CA ARG A 344 -4.84 -0.73 -20.27
C ARG A 344 -3.62 -0.77 -21.19
N LEU A 345 -3.62 -1.65 -22.19
CA LEU A 345 -2.53 -1.84 -23.14
C LEU A 345 -2.84 -1.26 -24.53
N ASN A 346 -4.08 -0.83 -24.76
CA ASN A 346 -4.60 -0.45 -26.08
C ASN A 346 -5.24 0.95 -26.07
N PRO A 347 -5.27 1.67 -27.21
CA PRO A 347 -4.70 1.31 -28.52
C PRO A 347 -3.17 1.22 -28.44
N ALA A 348 -2.55 0.55 -29.41
CA ALA A 348 -1.11 0.34 -29.45
C ALA A 348 -0.57 0.52 -30.87
N SER A 349 0.67 0.99 -30.96
CA SER A 349 1.36 1.32 -32.22
C SER A 349 2.56 0.40 -32.52
N SER A 350 2.93 -0.48 -31.58
CA SER A 350 4.09 -1.37 -31.68
C SER A 350 3.98 -2.53 -30.69
N GLN A 351 4.87 -3.52 -30.85
CA GLN A 351 5.01 -4.68 -29.97
C GLN A 351 3.69 -5.46 -29.77
N PRO A 352 3.15 -6.09 -30.85
CA PRO A 352 1.98 -6.94 -30.70
C PRO A 352 2.19 -8.01 -29.62
N VAL A 353 1.13 -8.35 -28.90
CA VAL A 353 1.15 -9.35 -27.83
C VAL A 353 0.04 -10.35 -28.07
N ILE A 354 0.40 -11.62 -28.15
CA ILE A 354 -0.54 -12.72 -28.39
C ILE A 354 -0.42 -13.77 -27.29
N VAL A 355 -1.46 -14.58 -27.13
CA VAL A 355 -1.40 -15.79 -26.30
C VAL A 355 -1.48 -17.00 -27.22
N ILE A 356 -0.46 -17.86 -27.17
CA ILE A 356 -0.44 -19.14 -27.89
C ILE A 356 -0.64 -20.28 -26.91
N LYS A 357 -1.27 -21.37 -27.36
CA LYS A 357 -1.57 -22.55 -26.54
C LYS A 357 -1.17 -23.83 -27.27
N ASN A 358 -0.60 -24.78 -26.53
CA ASN A 358 -0.36 -26.13 -27.03
C ASN A 358 -1.58 -27.02 -26.75
N ASN A 359 -2.25 -27.49 -27.79
CA ASN A 359 -3.35 -28.45 -27.71
C ASN A 359 -2.91 -29.88 -28.10
N GLY A 360 -1.66 -30.04 -28.54
CA GLY A 360 -1.09 -31.33 -28.91
C GLY A 360 -0.56 -32.11 -27.71
N SER A 361 -0.53 -33.44 -27.82
CA SER A 361 0.03 -34.30 -26.77
C SER A 361 1.55 -34.14 -26.60
N GLU A 362 2.27 -33.73 -27.64
CA GLU A 362 3.72 -33.48 -27.57
C GLU A 362 4.02 -32.05 -27.10
N PRO A 363 5.05 -31.83 -26.26
CA PRO A 363 5.45 -30.48 -25.87
C PRO A 363 5.80 -29.60 -27.07
N LEU A 364 5.26 -28.38 -27.12
CA LEU A 364 5.56 -27.38 -28.14
C LEU A 364 6.89 -26.69 -27.80
N THR A 365 7.89 -26.89 -28.66
CA THR A 365 9.23 -26.30 -28.52
C THR A 365 9.49 -25.17 -29.50
N SER A 366 8.80 -25.16 -30.64
CA SER A 366 8.88 -24.07 -31.61
C SER A 366 7.60 -23.93 -32.44
N VAL A 367 7.26 -22.70 -32.84
CA VAL A 367 6.17 -22.42 -33.79
C VAL A 367 6.47 -21.16 -34.59
N THR A 368 6.15 -21.16 -35.88
CA THR A 368 6.24 -19.96 -36.72
C THR A 368 4.94 -19.16 -36.59
N VAL A 369 5.05 -17.90 -36.20
CA VAL A 369 3.94 -16.95 -36.07
C VAL A 369 3.99 -16.01 -37.27
N SER A 370 2.94 -16.02 -38.09
CA SER A 370 2.70 -15.03 -39.15
C SER A 370 1.68 -14.00 -38.64
N TYR A 371 2.01 -12.71 -38.67
CA TYR A 371 1.18 -11.68 -38.04
C TYR A 371 1.26 -10.33 -38.74
N GLY A 372 0.22 -9.50 -38.57
CA GLY A 372 0.20 -8.14 -39.06
C GLY A 372 -1.22 -7.60 -39.22
N THR A 373 -1.33 -6.36 -39.69
CA THR A 373 -2.63 -5.73 -39.93
C THR A 373 -3.13 -6.07 -41.33
N LYS A 374 -4.41 -6.43 -41.42
CA LYS A 374 -5.05 -6.80 -42.69
C LYS A 374 -4.92 -5.66 -43.71
N GLY A 375 -4.33 -5.97 -44.86
CA GLY A 375 -4.05 -4.99 -45.92
C GLY A 375 -2.62 -4.45 -45.94
N PHE A 376 -1.78 -4.84 -44.98
CA PHE A 376 -0.34 -4.61 -44.96
C PHE A 376 0.44 -5.92 -45.12
N ALA A 377 1.77 -5.82 -45.25
CA ALA A 377 2.64 -7.00 -45.30
C ALA A 377 2.64 -7.72 -43.94
N LEU A 378 2.50 -9.05 -43.96
CA LEU A 378 2.60 -9.86 -42.75
C LEU A 378 4.07 -10.12 -42.41
N ASN A 379 4.39 -9.99 -41.13
CA ASN A 379 5.67 -10.35 -40.55
C ASN A 379 5.69 -11.82 -40.14
N LYS A 380 6.88 -12.40 -40.03
CA LYS A 380 7.09 -13.74 -39.50
C LYS A 380 8.04 -13.71 -38.31
N TYR A 381 7.71 -14.49 -37.28
CA TYR A 381 8.52 -14.66 -36.08
C TYR A 381 8.53 -16.14 -35.69
N VAL A 382 9.67 -16.69 -35.28
CA VAL A 382 9.74 -18.06 -34.76
C VAL A 382 9.82 -17.98 -33.26
N TRP A 383 8.77 -18.43 -32.59
CA TRP A 383 8.78 -18.60 -31.14
C TRP A 383 9.47 -19.90 -30.77
N THR A 384 10.24 -19.89 -29.69
CA THR A 384 10.88 -21.08 -29.10
C THR A 384 10.62 -21.11 -27.59
N GLY A 385 10.39 -22.30 -27.03
CA GLY A 385 10.13 -22.46 -25.60
C GLY A 385 9.86 -23.92 -25.24
N ASN A 386 9.06 -24.15 -24.20
CA ASN A 386 8.57 -25.47 -23.83
C ASN A 386 7.17 -25.34 -23.21
N LEU A 387 6.12 -25.65 -23.97
CA LEU A 387 4.74 -25.70 -23.49
C LEU A 387 4.24 -27.13 -23.55
N THR A 388 3.98 -27.75 -22.39
CA THR A 388 3.33 -29.06 -22.35
C THR A 388 1.85 -28.94 -22.74
N PHE A 389 1.15 -30.08 -22.86
CA PHE A 389 -0.26 -30.12 -23.24
C PHE A 389 -1.10 -29.14 -22.40
N ASN A 390 -1.97 -28.41 -23.08
CA ASN A 390 -2.90 -27.41 -22.54
C ASN A 390 -2.25 -26.16 -21.88
N GLN A 391 -0.93 -26.06 -21.86
CA GLN A 391 -0.24 -24.85 -21.40
C GLN A 391 -0.27 -23.73 -22.45
N SER A 392 -0.24 -22.49 -21.97
CA SER A 392 -0.22 -21.28 -22.81
C SER A 392 0.99 -20.40 -22.49
N ALA A 393 1.43 -19.62 -23.47
CA ALA A 393 2.43 -18.56 -23.29
C ALA A 393 1.93 -17.24 -23.87
N THR A 394 2.22 -16.15 -23.15
CA THR A 394 2.11 -14.79 -23.70
C THR A 394 3.37 -14.46 -24.48
N VAL A 395 3.24 -14.10 -25.75
CA VAL A 395 4.35 -13.85 -26.68
C VAL A 395 4.31 -12.41 -27.14
N LYS A 396 5.39 -11.66 -26.85
CA LYS A 396 5.63 -10.33 -27.41
C LYS A 396 6.29 -10.47 -28.78
N LEU A 397 5.64 -9.98 -29.81
CA LEU A 397 6.12 -10.00 -31.19
C LEU A 397 6.89 -8.71 -31.50
N PRO A 398 7.98 -8.78 -32.28
CA PRO A 398 8.76 -7.58 -32.62
C PRO A 398 8.03 -6.70 -33.65
N GLY A 399 8.43 -5.44 -33.72
CA GLY A 399 8.04 -4.54 -34.81
C GLY A 399 6.85 -3.63 -34.51
N ARG A 400 6.53 -2.80 -35.51
CA ARG A 400 5.42 -1.83 -35.46
C ARG A 400 4.10 -2.52 -35.80
N ILE A 401 3.01 -1.94 -35.30
CA ILE A 401 1.65 -2.29 -35.71
C ILE A 401 1.27 -1.29 -36.80
N ASP A 402 1.18 -1.76 -38.03
CA ASP A 402 0.67 -0.93 -39.13
C ASP A 402 -0.82 -0.70 -38.95
N PHE A 403 -1.32 0.48 -39.34
CA PHE A 403 -2.74 0.81 -39.24
C PHE A 403 -3.16 1.77 -40.34
N LYS A 404 -4.45 1.77 -40.62
CA LYS A 404 -5.18 2.81 -41.36
C LYS A 404 -5.95 3.65 -40.35
N ASP A 405 -6.46 4.79 -40.79
CA ASP A 405 -7.37 5.60 -39.98
C ASP A 405 -8.58 4.76 -39.52
N GLN A 406 -9.09 5.06 -38.32
CA GLN A 406 -10.26 4.39 -37.72
C GLN A 406 -10.01 2.91 -37.31
N ASN A 407 -10.93 2.02 -37.66
CA ASN A 407 -10.95 0.62 -37.22
C ASN A 407 -10.11 -0.28 -38.11
N ASN A 408 -9.25 -1.07 -37.47
CA ASN A 408 -8.32 -1.99 -38.11
C ASN A 408 -8.58 -3.43 -37.68
N THR A 409 -8.04 -4.39 -38.43
CA THR A 409 -8.07 -5.82 -38.07
C THR A 409 -6.65 -6.36 -38.05
N PHE A 410 -6.19 -6.82 -36.90
CA PHE A 410 -4.93 -7.53 -36.76
C PHE A 410 -5.16 -9.02 -36.91
N VAL A 411 -4.29 -9.70 -37.66
CA VAL A 411 -4.40 -11.13 -37.95
C VAL A 411 -3.15 -11.84 -37.49
N VAL A 412 -3.33 -13.03 -36.94
CA VAL A 412 -2.25 -13.92 -36.47
C VAL A 412 -2.55 -15.32 -36.95
N THR A 413 -1.52 -16.03 -37.42
CA THR A 413 -1.58 -17.43 -37.83
C THR A 413 -0.36 -18.18 -37.30
N LEU A 414 -0.59 -19.34 -36.70
CA LEU A 414 0.44 -20.26 -36.24
C LEU A 414 0.72 -21.34 -37.29
N GLU A 415 1.98 -21.53 -37.62
CA GLU A 415 2.47 -22.45 -38.64
C GLU A 415 3.57 -23.35 -38.06
N LYS A 416 3.60 -24.61 -38.51
CA LYS A 416 4.71 -25.54 -38.29
C LYS A 416 5.08 -25.79 -36.80
N PRO A 417 4.15 -26.21 -35.94
CA PRO A 417 4.49 -26.60 -34.57
C PRO A 417 5.56 -27.70 -34.57
N ASN A 418 6.69 -27.47 -33.89
CA ASN A 418 7.88 -28.34 -33.90
C ASN A 418 8.39 -28.69 -35.31
N GLY A 419 8.19 -27.81 -36.29
CA GLY A 419 8.51 -28.07 -37.70
C GLY A 419 7.60 -29.09 -38.39
N LYS A 420 6.51 -29.54 -37.74
CA LYS A 420 5.55 -30.52 -38.25
C LYS A 420 4.29 -29.85 -38.77
N LYS A 421 3.47 -30.60 -39.51
CA LYS A 421 2.15 -30.12 -39.95
C LYS A 421 1.19 -30.12 -38.75
N ASP A 422 0.50 -29.02 -38.54
CA ASP A 422 -0.60 -28.94 -37.57
C ASP A 422 -1.76 -29.85 -38.01
N GLN A 423 -2.31 -30.60 -37.05
CA GLN A 423 -3.37 -31.57 -37.29
C GLN A 423 -4.78 -30.97 -37.20
N TYR A 424 -4.94 -29.78 -36.63
CA TYR A 424 -6.19 -29.04 -36.53
C TYR A 424 -6.03 -27.56 -36.89
N VAL A 425 -5.81 -27.31 -38.18
CA VAL A 425 -5.62 -25.96 -38.76
C VAL A 425 -6.69 -24.90 -38.42
N PRO A 426 -8.00 -25.20 -38.23
CA PRO A 426 -9.02 -24.15 -38.12
C PRO A 426 -8.85 -23.16 -36.96
N ASP A 427 -8.16 -23.50 -35.86
CA ASP A 427 -7.92 -22.59 -34.73
C ASP A 427 -6.47 -22.06 -34.64
N ASN A 428 -5.66 -22.33 -35.67
CA ASN A 428 -4.32 -21.76 -35.81
C ASN A 428 -4.34 -20.25 -36.08
N SER A 429 -5.48 -19.71 -36.50
CA SER A 429 -5.64 -18.29 -36.85
C SER A 429 -6.62 -17.59 -35.93
N ALA A 430 -6.27 -16.37 -35.51
CA ALA A 430 -7.18 -15.46 -34.83
C ALA A 430 -7.07 -14.05 -35.41
N GLN A 431 -8.09 -13.25 -35.15
CA GLN A 431 -8.11 -11.84 -35.50
C GLN A 431 -8.68 -11.01 -34.35
N SER A 432 -8.19 -9.78 -34.22
CA SER A 432 -8.74 -8.77 -33.31
C SER A 432 -9.01 -7.49 -34.08
N THR A 433 -10.08 -6.79 -33.71
CA THR A 433 -10.29 -5.42 -34.14
C THR A 433 -9.57 -4.48 -33.20
N PHE A 434 -8.99 -3.40 -33.72
CA PHE A 434 -8.37 -2.37 -32.89
C PHE A 434 -8.54 -0.97 -33.51
N SER A 435 -8.59 0.04 -32.65
CA SER A 435 -8.61 1.45 -33.06
C SER A 435 -7.19 1.94 -33.31
N ALA A 436 -7.02 2.79 -34.34
CA ALA A 436 -5.73 3.42 -34.60
C ALA A 436 -5.22 4.19 -33.35
N PRO A 437 -3.92 4.09 -33.02
CA PRO A 437 -3.33 4.90 -31.96
C PRO A 437 -3.35 6.39 -32.38
N PRO A 438 -3.52 7.32 -31.43
CA PRO A 438 -3.57 8.74 -31.73
C PRO A 438 -2.25 9.24 -32.34
N VAL A 439 -2.35 10.15 -33.30
CA VAL A 439 -1.21 10.75 -33.99
C VAL A 439 -1.01 12.18 -33.50
N HIS A 440 0.20 12.50 -33.04
CA HIS A 440 0.56 13.80 -32.53
C HIS A 440 1.73 14.42 -33.30
N HIS A 441 1.90 15.73 -33.11
CA HIS A 441 3.05 16.48 -33.61
C HIS A 441 4.00 16.83 -32.45
N SER A 442 5.31 16.77 -32.71
CA SER A 442 6.35 17.13 -31.74
C SER A 442 6.70 18.63 -31.87
N PRO A 443 6.97 19.37 -30.77
CA PRO A 443 7.11 18.90 -29.40
C PRO A 443 5.77 18.67 -28.69
N LEU A 444 5.80 17.74 -27.73
CA LEU A 444 4.74 17.54 -26.74
C LEU A 444 5.18 18.06 -25.38
N LYS A 445 4.25 18.29 -24.47
CA LYS A 445 4.55 18.63 -23.09
C LYS A 445 3.79 17.71 -22.14
N PHE A 446 4.51 16.98 -21.30
CA PHE A 446 3.91 16.14 -20.26
C PHE A 446 3.91 16.90 -18.94
N TYR A 447 2.71 17.16 -18.42
CA TYR A 447 2.50 17.76 -17.12
C TYR A 447 2.16 16.68 -16.10
N LEU A 448 2.85 16.70 -14.96
CA LEU A 448 2.61 15.86 -13.80
C LEU A 448 2.65 16.73 -12.54
N LEU A 449 1.51 16.90 -11.88
CA LEU A 449 1.44 17.31 -10.49
C LEU A 449 1.55 16.07 -9.62
N THR A 450 2.54 16.01 -8.75
CA THR A 450 2.67 14.91 -7.78
C THR A 450 1.75 15.12 -6.59
N ASN A 451 1.36 14.02 -5.97
CA ASN A 451 0.65 14.02 -4.71
C ASN A 451 1.64 14.21 -3.53
N ASN A 452 1.23 13.95 -2.30
CA ASN A 452 2.08 14.06 -1.11
C ASN A 452 3.07 12.89 -0.94
N GLU A 453 2.92 11.84 -1.74
CA GLU A 453 3.70 10.60 -1.66
C GLU A 453 4.41 10.27 -2.99
N PRO A 454 5.15 11.22 -3.58
CA PRO A 454 5.80 11.09 -4.88
C PRO A 454 6.85 9.98 -4.94
N GLN A 455 7.31 9.48 -3.79
CA GLN A 455 8.31 8.41 -3.71
C GLN A 455 7.80 7.09 -4.27
N HIS A 456 6.49 6.92 -4.45
CA HIS A 456 5.88 5.75 -5.09
C HIS A 456 5.71 5.93 -6.61
N ASN A 457 5.85 7.16 -7.11
CA ASN A 457 5.56 7.48 -8.50
C ASN A 457 6.82 7.49 -9.38
N SER A 458 6.65 7.06 -10.62
CA SER A 458 7.65 7.25 -11.69
C SER A 458 6.98 7.31 -13.05
N TRP A 459 7.67 7.86 -14.05
CA TRP A 459 7.18 7.80 -15.42
C TRP A 459 8.31 7.72 -16.43
N LYS A 460 7.98 7.19 -17.61
CA LYS A 460 8.94 7.03 -18.72
C LYS A 460 8.25 7.11 -20.08
N VAL A 461 9.03 7.46 -21.10
CA VAL A 461 8.66 7.33 -22.50
C VAL A 461 9.59 6.32 -23.15
N THR A 462 9.02 5.31 -23.83
CA THR A 462 9.78 4.34 -24.62
C THR A 462 9.40 4.43 -26.10
N ASP A 463 10.34 4.15 -26.99
CA ASP A 463 10.07 4.04 -28.43
C ASP A 463 9.48 2.67 -28.80
N GLN A 464 9.20 2.50 -30.09
CA GLN A 464 8.66 1.27 -30.69
C GLN A 464 9.50 -0.01 -30.46
N ASN A 465 10.78 0.12 -30.13
CA ASN A 465 11.67 -1.00 -29.80
C ASN A 465 11.75 -1.23 -28.27
N GLY A 466 11.03 -0.43 -27.48
CA GLY A 466 11.11 -0.44 -26.02
C GLY A 466 12.33 0.29 -25.47
N LEU A 467 13.06 1.04 -26.31
CA LEU A 467 14.21 1.82 -25.87
C LEU A 467 13.73 3.04 -25.08
N LEU A 468 14.37 3.30 -23.95
CA LEU A 468 14.06 4.44 -23.11
C LEU A 468 14.45 5.77 -23.78
N VAL A 469 13.50 6.71 -23.85
CA VAL A 469 13.69 8.06 -24.41
C VAL A 469 13.69 9.12 -23.31
N TYR A 470 12.70 9.09 -22.43
CA TYR A 470 12.57 9.99 -21.27
C TYR A 470 12.24 9.21 -20.01
N MET A 471 12.64 9.73 -18.85
CA MET A 471 12.34 9.12 -17.54
C MET A 471 12.41 10.12 -16.38
N LYS A 472 11.48 9.99 -15.44
CA LYS A 472 11.67 10.38 -14.04
C LYS A 472 11.68 9.11 -13.19
N LYS A 473 12.76 8.91 -12.45
CA LYS A 473 12.98 7.71 -11.63
C LYS A 473 12.15 7.78 -10.35
N LEU A 474 11.84 6.61 -9.81
CA LEU A 474 11.29 6.48 -8.46
C LEU A 474 12.19 7.23 -7.46
N GLY A 475 11.57 7.99 -6.55
CA GLY A 475 12.28 8.80 -5.55
C GLY A 475 12.94 10.09 -6.09
N SER A 476 12.81 10.42 -7.39
CA SER A 476 13.33 11.68 -7.95
C SER A 476 12.33 12.83 -7.95
N LEU A 477 11.07 12.53 -7.61
CA LEU A 477 9.96 13.47 -7.58
C LEU A 477 9.77 14.02 -6.16
N THR A 478 9.38 15.30 -6.05
CA THR A 478 9.09 15.98 -4.79
C THR A 478 7.59 16.11 -4.61
N ALA A 479 7.13 16.18 -3.36
CA ALA A 479 5.70 16.19 -3.04
C ALA A 479 5.07 17.52 -3.49
N GLN A 480 3.79 17.48 -3.91
CA GLN A 480 3.01 18.66 -4.32
C GLN A 480 3.68 19.53 -5.41
N ASN A 481 4.51 18.93 -6.26
CA ASN A 481 5.26 19.68 -7.25
C ASN A 481 4.74 19.41 -8.66
N ALA A 482 4.55 20.49 -9.41
CA ALA A 482 4.21 20.41 -10.82
C ALA A 482 5.49 20.30 -11.67
N TYR A 483 5.57 19.24 -12.45
CA TYR A 483 6.57 19.02 -13.48
C TYR A 483 5.92 19.25 -14.84
N LEU A 484 6.58 20.02 -15.71
CA LEU A 484 6.19 20.19 -17.10
C LEU A 484 7.40 19.88 -17.97
N GLU A 485 7.44 18.68 -18.53
CA GLU A 485 8.55 18.26 -19.39
C GLU A 485 8.21 18.38 -20.86
N GLU A 486 9.09 19.03 -21.62
CA GLU A 486 8.99 19.11 -23.06
C GLU A 486 9.62 17.85 -23.70
N LEU A 487 8.84 17.16 -24.51
CA LEU A 487 9.19 15.91 -25.18
C LEU A 487 9.42 16.19 -26.65
N GLU A 488 10.69 16.23 -27.05
CA GLU A 488 11.10 16.31 -28.46
C GLU A 488 11.27 14.90 -29.02
N LEU A 489 10.31 14.48 -29.83
CA LEU A 489 10.22 13.11 -30.34
C LEU A 489 10.34 13.11 -31.87
N LYS A 490 11.15 12.19 -32.40
CA LYS A 490 11.27 11.97 -33.84
C LYS A 490 10.00 11.28 -34.37
N PRO A 491 9.71 11.32 -35.68
CA PRO A 491 8.63 10.53 -36.25
C PRO A 491 8.78 9.03 -35.91
N GLY A 492 7.76 8.44 -35.29
CA GLY A 492 7.87 7.12 -34.69
C GLY A 492 6.70 6.78 -33.76
N ALA A 493 6.66 5.53 -33.29
CA ALA A 493 5.68 5.07 -32.30
C ALA A 493 6.29 5.10 -30.88
N TYR A 494 5.50 5.50 -29.89
CA TYR A 494 5.94 5.72 -28.51
C TYR A 494 4.89 5.26 -27.49
N THR A 495 5.37 4.96 -26.28
CA THR A 495 4.55 4.67 -25.10
C THR A 495 4.98 5.59 -23.97
N LEU A 496 4.06 6.41 -23.45
CA LEU A 496 4.20 7.11 -22.17
C LEU A 496 3.60 6.23 -21.07
N HIS A 497 4.39 5.94 -20.04
CA HIS A 497 4.01 5.05 -18.95
C HIS A 497 4.18 5.77 -17.61
N PHE A 498 3.14 5.76 -16.79
CA PHE A 498 3.16 6.19 -15.40
C PHE A 498 3.00 4.96 -14.50
N THR A 499 3.78 4.88 -13.44
CA THR A 499 3.77 3.78 -12.48
C THR A 499 3.66 4.33 -11.07
N ASP A 500 2.75 3.74 -10.29
CA ASP A 500 2.72 3.87 -8.85
C ASP A 500 3.02 2.50 -8.19
N THR A 501 4.01 2.46 -7.30
CA THR A 501 4.47 1.20 -6.70
C THR A 501 3.63 0.72 -5.53
N MET A 502 2.80 1.59 -4.93
CA MET A 502 1.91 1.24 -3.81
C MET A 502 0.49 0.89 -4.27
N GLY A 503 0.16 1.16 -5.53
CA GLY A 503 -1.10 0.81 -6.15
C GLY A 503 -2.23 1.79 -5.84
N ASP A 504 -1.95 2.98 -5.30
CA ASP A 504 -2.95 4.01 -4.99
C ASP A 504 -2.91 5.22 -5.94
N GLY A 505 -2.04 5.16 -6.96
CA GLY A 505 -2.03 6.09 -8.08
C GLY A 505 -1.57 7.49 -7.70
N LEU A 506 -2.20 8.51 -8.31
CA LEU A 506 -1.98 9.93 -7.98
C LEU A 506 -3.04 10.47 -7.02
N GLU A 507 -4.16 9.78 -6.85
CA GLU A 507 -5.13 10.09 -5.81
C GLU A 507 -5.89 8.81 -5.40
N PHE A 508 -6.14 8.66 -4.10
CA PHE A 508 -7.04 7.64 -3.59
C PHE A 508 -7.83 8.17 -2.40
N TRP A 509 -9.16 8.07 -2.47
CA TRP A 509 -10.05 8.75 -1.52
C TRP A 509 -9.92 8.27 -0.07
N TYR A 510 -9.46 7.03 0.15
CA TYR A 510 -9.23 6.50 1.50
C TYR A 510 -7.90 7.00 2.07
N ASN A 511 -6.88 7.18 1.22
CA ASN A 511 -5.60 7.75 1.61
C ASN A 511 -5.65 9.29 1.52
N LEU A 512 -6.28 9.92 2.51
CA LEU A 512 -6.39 11.39 2.59
C LEU A 512 -5.03 12.10 2.72
N LYS A 513 -4.05 11.42 3.32
CA LYS A 513 -2.69 11.94 3.51
C LYS A 513 -1.91 11.94 2.21
N GLY A 514 -2.17 10.97 1.33
CA GLY A 514 -1.57 10.86 0.00
C GLY A 514 -1.82 12.10 -0.86
N GLY A 515 -2.86 12.89 -0.60
CA GLY A 515 -3.11 14.12 -1.33
C GLY A 515 -3.58 13.85 -2.76
N LYS A 516 -3.41 14.85 -3.62
CA LYS A 516 -3.85 14.81 -5.02
C LYS A 516 -2.69 15.11 -5.96
N GLY A 517 -2.51 14.23 -6.94
CA GLY A 517 -1.71 14.48 -8.13
C GLY A 517 -2.59 14.57 -9.37
N GLU A 518 -2.00 15.02 -10.48
CA GLU A 518 -2.67 15.14 -11.77
C GLU A 518 -1.69 14.87 -12.91
N ALA A 519 -2.15 14.28 -14.01
CA ALA A 519 -1.34 14.12 -15.21
C ALA A 519 -2.11 14.52 -16.47
N ARG A 520 -1.44 15.25 -17.37
CA ARG A 520 -1.97 15.65 -18.68
C ARG A 520 -0.88 15.74 -19.74
N LEU A 521 -1.26 15.46 -20.98
CA LEU A 521 -0.42 15.64 -22.16
C LEU A 521 -0.92 16.84 -22.96
N LEU A 522 0.00 17.73 -23.33
CA LEU A 522 -0.26 18.94 -24.10
C LEU A 522 0.56 18.93 -25.40
N ASN A 523 0.12 19.68 -26.41
CA ASN A 523 0.95 19.99 -27.58
C ASN A 523 1.96 21.12 -27.26
N GLY A 524 2.83 21.45 -28.21
CA GLY A 524 3.80 22.55 -28.08
C GLY A 524 3.17 23.92 -27.77
N GLU A 525 1.91 24.14 -28.15
CA GLU A 525 1.14 25.36 -27.93
C GLU A 525 0.33 25.37 -26.61
N ASN A 526 0.59 24.42 -25.71
CA ASN A 526 -0.10 24.25 -24.43
C ASN A 526 -1.62 23.98 -24.55
N LYS A 527 -2.02 23.31 -25.63
CA LYS A 527 -3.37 22.75 -25.79
C LYS A 527 -3.39 21.31 -25.28
N LEU A 528 -4.37 21.00 -24.45
CA LEU A 528 -4.68 19.68 -23.91
C LEU A 528 -4.96 18.69 -25.05
N ILE A 529 -4.19 17.62 -25.06
CA ILE A 529 -4.34 16.45 -25.94
C ILE A 529 -5.05 15.34 -25.18
N LYS A 530 -4.61 15.05 -23.95
CA LYS A 530 -5.09 13.92 -23.15
C LYS A 530 -5.01 14.23 -21.67
N THR A 531 -6.05 13.84 -20.94
CA THR A 531 -6.08 13.75 -19.48
C THR A 531 -5.92 12.29 -19.05
N PHE A 532 -5.27 12.10 -17.90
CA PHE A 532 -5.09 10.79 -17.30
C PHE A 532 -5.81 10.73 -15.95
N ASP A 533 -6.50 9.62 -15.71
CA ASP A 533 -7.15 9.37 -14.43
C ASP A 533 -6.11 9.26 -13.32
N SER A 534 -6.36 9.95 -12.21
CA SER A 534 -5.44 9.98 -11.07
C SER A 534 -5.67 8.79 -10.12
N ASP A 535 -6.91 8.32 -10.02
CA ASP A 535 -7.28 7.03 -9.40
C ASP A 535 -6.99 5.88 -10.38
N CYS A 536 -5.71 5.63 -10.64
CA CYS A 536 -5.24 4.70 -11.67
C CYS A 536 -4.69 3.37 -11.13
N GLY A 537 -4.79 3.15 -9.82
CA GLY A 537 -4.15 2.02 -9.16
C GLY A 537 -2.64 2.03 -9.39
N SER A 538 -2.09 0.94 -9.93
CA SER A 538 -0.64 0.85 -10.22
C SER A 538 -0.14 1.76 -11.36
N GLY A 539 -1.01 2.46 -12.07
CA GLY A 539 -0.65 3.40 -13.13
C GLY A 539 -1.34 3.16 -14.46
N TRP A 540 -0.84 3.78 -15.53
CA TRP A 540 -1.43 3.72 -16.87
C TRP A 540 -0.37 3.74 -17.98
N SER A 541 -0.78 3.27 -19.16
CA SER A 541 0.03 3.34 -20.39
C SER A 541 -0.72 4.09 -21.48
N TYR A 542 -0.03 4.98 -22.17
CA TYR A 542 -0.56 5.74 -23.29
C TYR A 542 0.34 5.58 -24.52
N ASN A 543 -0.16 4.86 -25.52
CA ASN A 543 0.56 4.66 -26.78
C ASN A 543 0.10 5.69 -27.82
N PHE A 544 1.05 6.24 -28.57
CA PHE A 544 0.79 7.24 -29.60
C PHE A 544 1.86 7.23 -30.69
N VAL A 545 1.61 7.93 -31.80
CA VAL A 545 2.53 8.08 -32.92
C VAL A 545 2.89 9.54 -33.12
N ILE A 546 4.15 9.83 -33.44
CA ILE A 546 4.56 11.13 -33.97
C ILE A 546 4.56 11.06 -35.50
N GLY A 547 3.71 11.88 -36.14
CA GLY A 547 3.48 11.85 -37.58
C GLY A 547 3.30 13.24 -38.19
N ALA A 548 3.34 13.30 -39.52
CA ALA A 548 3.21 14.56 -40.27
C ALA A 548 1.79 15.15 -40.25
N ASN A 549 0.77 14.30 -40.05
CA ASN A 549 -0.64 14.69 -39.98
C ASN A 549 -1.16 14.37 -38.58
N PRO A 550 -1.00 15.28 -37.59
CA PRO A 550 -1.52 15.06 -36.26
C PRO A 550 -3.05 15.08 -36.23
N ASP A 551 -3.64 14.35 -35.29
CA ASP A 551 -5.07 14.37 -35.02
C ASP A 551 -5.51 15.77 -34.58
N PRO A 552 -6.73 16.21 -34.93
CA PRO A 552 -7.24 17.51 -34.51
C PRO A 552 -7.42 17.54 -32.98
N ILE A 553 -7.03 18.66 -32.38
CA ILE A 553 -7.24 18.89 -30.95
C ILE A 553 -8.67 19.37 -30.70
N ASP A 554 -9.40 18.66 -29.85
CA ASP A 554 -10.75 19.05 -29.45
C ASP A 554 -10.73 20.36 -28.62
N PRO A 555 -11.34 21.45 -29.12
CA PRO A 555 -11.39 22.73 -28.40
C PRO A 555 -12.20 22.67 -27.11
N GLU A 556 -13.10 21.70 -26.96
CA GLU A 556 -13.96 21.52 -25.78
C GLU A 556 -13.39 20.52 -24.76
N LEU A 557 -12.17 19.98 -25.00
CA LEU A 557 -11.51 19.09 -24.06
C LEU A 557 -11.08 19.83 -22.78
N ARG A 558 -11.34 19.20 -21.63
CA ARG A 558 -11.13 19.76 -20.29
C ARG A 558 -10.56 18.70 -19.34
N SER A 559 -9.84 19.16 -18.33
CA SER A 559 -9.40 18.39 -17.16
C SER A 559 -10.07 18.97 -15.93
N MET A 560 -10.81 18.14 -15.18
CA MET A 560 -11.54 18.56 -13.98
C MET A 560 -11.49 17.46 -12.93
N SER A 561 -11.18 17.83 -11.68
CA SER A 561 -11.05 16.86 -10.59
C SER A 561 -11.25 17.51 -9.22
N LEU A 562 -11.65 16.72 -8.22
CA LEU A 562 -12.01 17.18 -6.88
C LEU A 562 -11.36 16.29 -5.82
N TYR A 563 -10.55 16.88 -4.93
CA TYR A 563 -9.93 16.14 -3.84
C TYR A 563 -9.66 17.03 -2.61
N PRO A 564 -9.78 16.50 -1.38
CA PRO A 564 -10.35 15.19 -1.07
C PRO A 564 -11.87 15.19 -1.26
N ALA A 565 -12.41 14.07 -1.76
CA ALA A 565 -13.86 13.87 -1.85
C ALA A 565 -14.48 13.40 -0.53
N ARG A 566 -13.67 12.95 0.44
CA ARG A 566 -14.07 12.64 1.82
C ARG A 566 -13.17 13.44 2.76
N THR A 567 -13.73 14.30 3.60
CA THR A 567 -12.92 15.29 4.34
C THR A 567 -13.62 15.78 5.59
N SER A 568 -12.87 16.24 6.58
CA SER A 568 -13.37 16.92 7.78
C SER A 568 -13.07 18.42 7.78
N ASP A 569 -12.48 18.96 6.71
CA ASP A 569 -12.13 20.38 6.60
C ASP A 569 -12.48 21.02 5.24
N LYS A 570 -11.69 20.76 4.19
CA LYS A 570 -11.72 21.45 2.90
C LYS A 570 -11.72 20.46 1.75
N THR A 571 -12.11 20.93 0.57
CA THR A 571 -11.94 20.20 -0.69
C THR A 571 -11.42 21.14 -1.78
N THR A 572 -10.62 20.63 -2.71
CA THR A 572 -10.00 21.41 -3.79
C THR A 572 -10.44 20.91 -5.16
N PHE A 573 -11.01 21.82 -5.95
CA PHE A 573 -11.39 21.62 -7.34
C PHE A 573 -10.28 22.11 -8.27
N SER A 574 -9.86 21.29 -9.23
CA SER A 574 -8.94 21.67 -10.31
C SER A 574 -9.69 21.78 -11.63
N TYR A 575 -9.33 22.78 -12.43
CA TYR A 575 -9.86 23.03 -13.76
C TYR A 575 -8.73 23.34 -14.74
N PHE A 576 -8.79 22.77 -15.94
CA PHE A 576 -7.99 23.16 -17.10
C PHE A 576 -8.78 22.92 -18.38
N ALA A 577 -8.74 23.85 -19.34
CA ALA A 577 -9.47 23.75 -20.60
C ALA A 577 -8.67 24.28 -21.79
N ASN A 578 -8.99 23.77 -22.98
CA ASN A 578 -8.44 24.28 -24.24
C ASN A 578 -8.96 25.67 -24.62
N THR A 579 -10.19 25.98 -24.20
CA THR A 579 -10.91 27.22 -24.52
C THR A 579 -11.27 27.94 -23.24
N ILE A 580 -11.12 29.27 -23.25
CA ILE A 580 -11.52 30.15 -22.15
C ILE A 580 -13.04 30.23 -22.11
N LYS A 581 -13.65 29.94 -20.95
CA LYS A 581 -15.10 30.08 -20.73
C LYS A 581 -15.41 30.62 -19.34
N ASP A 582 -16.60 31.16 -19.17
CA ASP A 582 -17.14 31.47 -17.85
C ASP A 582 -17.60 30.15 -17.20
N ILE A 583 -17.20 29.94 -15.94
CA ILE A 583 -17.65 28.78 -15.17
C ILE A 583 -18.34 29.21 -13.87
N THR A 584 -19.37 28.48 -13.48
CA THR A 584 -20.01 28.61 -12.17
C THR A 584 -19.84 27.32 -11.41
N VAL A 585 -19.29 27.40 -10.18
CA VAL A 585 -19.15 26.25 -9.28
C VAL A 585 -20.14 26.39 -8.14
N ARG A 586 -20.93 25.34 -7.89
CA ARG A 586 -21.92 25.27 -6.81
C ARG A 586 -21.62 24.11 -5.86
N ILE A 587 -21.77 24.34 -4.56
CA ILE A 587 -21.90 23.27 -3.58
C ILE A 587 -23.38 23.11 -3.26
N VAL A 588 -23.90 21.89 -3.42
CA VAL A 588 -25.32 21.57 -3.21
C VAL A 588 -25.50 20.41 -2.21
N THR A 589 -26.60 20.37 -1.47
CA THR A 589 -26.86 19.31 -0.47
C THR A 589 -27.18 17.95 -1.10
N ASP A 590 -26.79 16.85 -0.44
CA ASP A 590 -27.15 15.47 -0.82
C ASP A 590 -27.78 14.70 0.39
N PRO A 591 -29.09 14.39 0.37
CA PRO A 591 -30.06 14.65 -0.69
C PRO A 591 -30.56 16.11 -0.70
N GLY A 592 -31.21 16.53 -1.79
CA GLY A 592 -32.00 17.76 -1.85
C GLY A 592 -31.55 18.80 -2.88
N ASP A 593 -30.33 18.68 -3.43
CA ASP A 593 -29.77 19.56 -4.47
C ASP A 593 -29.95 21.08 -4.17
N VAL A 594 -30.03 21.47 -2.90
CA VAL A 594 -30.14 22.89 -2.48
C VAL A 594 -28.75 23.52 -2.55
N VAL A 595 -28.62 24.64 -3.26
CA VAL A 595 -27.37 25.41 -3.34
C VAL A 595 -27.05 26.03 -1.99
N VAL A 596 -25.95 25.60 -1.38
CA VAL A 596 -25.41 26.17 -0.13
C VAL A 596 -24.27 27.14 -0.38
N GLU A 597 -23.64 27.07 -1.56
CA GLU A 597 -22.56 27.95 -1.96
C GLU A 597 -22.47 28.05 -3.50
N GLU A 598 -22.18 29.25 -4.04
CA GLU A 598 -21.98 29.48 -5.48
C GLU A 598 -20.78 30.42 -5.70
N HIS A 599 -19.93 30.09 -6.67
CA HIS A 599 -18.79 30.90 -7.10
C HIS A 599 -18.79 31.04 -8.62
N ARG A 600 -18.47 32.24 -9.12
CA ARG A 600 -18.38 32.53 -10.55
C ARG A 600 -16.96 32.90 -10.92
N TYR A 601 -16.42 32.23 -11.93
CA TYR A 601 -15.07 32.46 -12.44
C TYR A 601 -15.17 32.88 -13.91
N PRO A 602 -15.15 34.19 -14.21
CA PRO A 602 -15.21 34.68 -15.58
C PRO A 602 -13.89 34.46 -16.31
N ASN A 603 -13.94 34.18 -17.61
CA ASN A 603 -12.79 33.97 -18.49
C ASN A 603 -11.78 32.94 -17.95
N LEU A 604 -12.26 31.83 -17.39
CA LEU A 604 -11.39 30.82 -16.82
C LEU A 604 -10.83 29.89 -17.88
N LYS A 605 -9.51 29.68 -17.84
CA LYS A 605 -8.81 28.65 -18.60
C LYS A 605 -8.31 27.51 -17.72
N GLU A 606 -7.71 27.86 -16.58
CA GLU A 606 -7.18 26.91 -15.61
C GLU A 606 -7.19 27.50 -14.19
N GLY A 607 -7.25 26.65 -13.17
CA GLY A 607 -7.17 27.08 -11.78
C GLY A 607 -7.40 25.96 -10.76
N TYR A 608 -6.98 26.22 -9.52
CA TYR A 608 -7.23 25.39 -8.35
C TYR A 608 -8.03 26.20 -7.33
N PHE A 609 -9.14 25.64 -6.86
CA PHE A 609 -10.10 26.34 -6.01
C PHE A 609 -10.41 25.50 -4.78
N THR A 610 -10.02 25.99 -3.60
CA THR A 610 -10.29 25.33 -2.32
C THR A 610 -11.53 25.89 -1.67
N TYR A 611 -12.44 25.01 -1.28
CA TYR A 611 -13.67 25.33 -0.59
C TYR A 611 -13.60 24.82 0.86
N ASP A 612 -13.76 25.74 1.80
CA ASP A 612 -13.87 25.44 3.23
C ASP A 612 -15.28 24.91 3.55
N LEU A 613 -15.36 23.69 4.05
CA LEU A 613 -16.63 23.01 4.38
C LEU A 613 -16.98 23.14 5.86
N THR A 614 -16.09 23.65 6.71
CA THR A 614 -16.29 23.75 8.16
C THR A 614 -17.46 24.66 8.58
N ARG A 615 -17.92 25.52 7.67
CA ARG A 615 -19.11 26.37 7.83
C ARG A 615 -20.44 25.65 7.56
N HIS A 616 -20.40 24.44 7.01
CA HIS A 616 -21.57 23.64 6.66
C HIS A 616 -21.74 22.49 7.66
N PRO A 617 -22.96 21.98 7.90
CA PRO A 617 -23.14 20.78 8.73
C PRO A 617 -22.43 19.55 8.15
N TYR A 618 -21.96 18.64 9.00
CA TYR A 618 -21.48 17.33 8.56
C TYR A 618 -22.57 16.60 7.75
N GLY A 619 -22.19 16.02 6.62
CA GLY A 619 -23.14 15.47 5.67
C GLY A 619 -22.55 15.22 4.29
N ARG A 620 -23.44 14.97 3.32
CA ARG A 620 -23.06 14.79 1.92
C ARG A 620 -23.43 16.03 1.11
N TYR A 621 -22.56 16.36 0.17
CA TYR A 621 -22.73 17.46 -0.77
C TYR A 621 -22.33 17.00 -2.18
N TYR A 622 -22.69 17.79 -3.19
CA TYR A 622 -22.08 17.72 -4.51
C TYR A 622 -21.39 19.04 -4.84
N LEU A 623 -20.23 18.98 -5.46
CA LEU A 623 -19.69 20.08 -6.25
C LEU A 623 -20.18 19.94 -7.69
N VAL A 624 -20.86 20.96 -8.19
CA VAL A 624 -21.44 21.04 -9.54
C VAL A 624 -20.78 22.18 -10.29
N VAL A 625 -20.29 21.92 -11.51
CA VAL A 625 -19.70 22.95 -12.38
C VAL A 625 -20.59 23.12 -13.59
N LEU A 626 -20.90 24.38 -13.88
CA LEU A 626 -21.76 24.81 -14.97
C LEU A 626 -20.96 25.71 -15.93
N THR A 627 -21.24 25.57 -17.22
CA THR A 627 -20.79 26.47 -18.29
C THR A 627 -21.96 26.73 -19.22
N ASP A 628 -22.26 27.99 -19.54
CA ASP A 628 -23.41 28.36 -20.37
C ASP A 628 -24.74 27.73 -19.87
N GLU A 629 -24.90 27.66 -18.53
CA GLU A 629 -26.01 27.00 -17.81
C GLU A 629 -26.08 25.46 -17.93
N GLU A 630 -25.18 24.83 -18.69
CA GLU A 630 -25.07 23.37 -18.81
C GLU A 630 -24.14 22.79 -17.73
N GLN A 631 -24.55 21.67 -17.12
CA GLN A 631 -23.72 20.95 -16.15
C GLN A 631 -22.62 20.15 -16.84
N ILE A 632 -21.37 20.57 -16.63
CA ILE A 632 -20.19 19.92 -17.21
C ILE A 632 -19.42 19.03 -16.21
N TYR A 633 -19.70 19.15 -14.91
CA TYR A 633 -19.07 18.33 -13.86
C TYR A 633 -19.98 18.22 -12.64
N LYS A 634 -20.07 17.03 -12.04
CA LYS A 634 -20.75 16.80 -10.76
C LYS A 634 -20.01 15.72 -9.97
N ARG A 635 -19.52 16.05 -8.78
CA ARG A 635 -18.78 15.11 -7.92
C ARG A 635 -19.23 15.22 -6.46
N ARG A 636 -19.43 14.08 -5.81
CA ARG A 636 -19.88 14.02 -4.41
C ARG A 636 -18.74 14.35 -3.46
N ILE A 637 -19.06 15.10 -2.40
CA ILE A 637 -18.22 15.37 -1.23
C ILE A 637 -18.88 14.71 -0.01
N ARG A 638 -18.12 13.99 0.81
CA ARG A 638 -18.51 13.51 2.14
C ARG A 638 -17.79 14.35 3.19
N PHE A 639 -18.52 15.27 3.81
CA PHE A 639 -18.01 16.09 4.92
C PHE A 639 -18.29 15.36 6.24
N ILE A 640 -17.24 14.86 6.89
CA ILE A 640 -17.32 13.96 8.04
C ILE A 640 -16.80 14.64 9.31
N GLU A 641 -17.32 14.23 10.47
CA GLU A 641 -16.75 14.61 11.76
C GLU A 641 -15.30 14.09 11.82
N PRO A 642 -14.31 14.91 12.24
CA PRO A 642 -12.95 14.43 12.42
C PRO A 642 -12.92 13.27 13.42
N GLU A 643 -12.06 12.27 13.16
CA GLU A 643 -11.86 11.16 14.11
C GLU A 643 -11.40 11.72 15.45
N LYS A 644 -12.11 11.36 16.52
CA LYS A 644 -11.74 11.72 17.88
C LYS A 644 -10.58 10.82 18.30
N GLU A 645 -9.49 11.40 18.82
CA GLU A 645 -8.43 10.61 19.45
C GLU A 645 -9.03 9.69 20.52
N GLU A 646 -8.70 8.41 20.47
CA GLU A 646 -9.23 7.37 21.35
C GLU A 646 -8.87 7.63 22.84
N PHE A 647 -7.82 8.43 23.09
CA PHE A 647 -7.39 8.90 24.41
C PHE A 647 -6.89 10.36 24.33
N PRO A 648 -7.68 11.37 24.70
CA PRO A 648 -7.25 12.77 24.66
C PRO A 648 -6.12 13.03 25.65
N TYR A 649 -5.19 13.91 25.30
CA TYR A 649 -4.09 14.30 26.18
C TYR A 649 -4.60 14.97 27.48
N GLU A 650 -4.08 14.53 28.63
CA GLU A 650 -4.39 15.09 29.94
C GLU A 650 -3.36 16.14 30.36
N TRP A 651 -3.76 17.42 30.37
CA TRP A 651 -2.90 18.49 30.88
C TRP A 651 -2.61 18.32 32.39
N PRO A 652 -1.38 18.56 32.86
CA PRO A 652 -1.05 18.49 34.27
C PRO A 652 -1.92 19.42 35.13
N LYS A 653 -2.47 18.88 36.22
CA LYS A 653 -3.30 19.63 37.18
C LYS A 653 -2.48 20.52 38.11
N ASP A 654 -1.22 20.17 38.35
CA ASP A 654 -0.29 20.95 39.18
C ASP A 654 0.22 22.17 38.38
N SER A 655 -0.06 23.37 38.89
CA SER A 655 0.31 24.63 38.24
C SER A 655 1.81 24.81 38.03
N LEU A 656 2.65 24.29 38.93
CA LEU A 656 4.11 24.38 38.79
C LEU A 656 4.61 23.42 37.70
N VAL A 657 4.03 22.21 37.62
CA VAL A 657 4.31 21.27 36.52
C VAL A 657 3.91 21.87 35.18
N LYS A 658 2.72 22.50 35.09
CA LYS A 658 2.28 23.19 33.88
C LYS A 658 3.23 24.32 33.47
N MET A 659 3.66 25.15 34.41
CA MET A 659 4.63 26.23 34.15
C MET A 659 5.98 25.68 33.68
N ASN A 660 6.47 24.61 34.29
CA ASN A 660 7.72 23.97 33.88
C ASN A 660 7.59 23.29 32.51
N LEU A 661 6.42 22.76 32.17
CA LEU A 661 6.13 22.18 30.85
C LEU A 661 6.10 23.25 29.75
N GLU A 662 5.51 24.42 30.03
CA GLU A 662 5.57 25.58 29.13
C GLU A 662 7.01 26.09 28.96
N LYS A 663 7.81 26.12 30.03
CA LYS A 663 9.23 26.47 29.98
C LYS A 663 10.05 25.44 29.20
N TRP A 664 9.76 24.16 29.37
CA TRP A 664 10.41 23.08 28.62
C TRP A 664 10.09 23.17 27.13
N GLN A 665 8.86 23.53 26.76
CA GLN A 665 8.50 23.80 25.36
C GLN A 665 9.29 24.98 24.76
N ASP A 666 9.94 25.83 25.54
CA ASP A 666 10.81 26.90 25.03
C ASP A 666 12.24 26.44 24.76
N TRP A 667 12.64 25.32 25.37
CA TRP A 667 13.98 24.79 25.28
C TRP A 667 14.28 24.23 23.91
N LYS A 668 13.28 23.61 23.25
CA LYS A 668 13.30 23.06 21.87
C LYS A 668 14.29 21.96 21.56
N PHE A 669 15.46 21.97 22.19
CA PHE A 669 16.58 21.13 21.80
C PHE A 669 17.34 20.63 23.02
N GLY A 670 17.39 19.31 23.17
CA GLY A 670 18.11 18.60 24.21
C GLY A 670 18.89 17.43 23.66
N VAL A 671 19.58 16.73 24.55
CA VAL A 671 20.33 15.51 24.23
C VAL A 671 19.89 14.35 25.11
N ILE A 672 19.69 13.18 24.52
CA ILE A 672 19.59 11.93 25.27
C ILE A 672 20.89 11.15 25.10
N ILE A 673 21.45 10.70 26.21
CA ILE A 673 22.70 9.95 26.26
C ILE A 673 22.41 8.54 26.74
N HIS A 674 22.47 7.58 25.82
CA HIS A 674 22.44 6.15 26.15
C HIS A 674 23.86 5.66 26.37
N TRP A 675 24.12 5.10 27.55
CA TRP A 675 25.40 4.51 27.88
C TRP A 675 25.30 3.52 29.02
N GLY A 676 25.91 2.36 28.85
CA GLY A 676 25.87 1.28 29.82
C GLY A 676 26.92 0.20 29.53
N ALA A 677 26.92 -0.86 30.34
CA ALA A 677 27.87 -1.96 30.20
C ALA A 677 27.83 -2.59 28.79
N TYR A 678 26.65 -2.69 28.17
CA TYR A 678 26.45 -3.20 26.80
C TYR A 678 27.33 -2.54 25.74
N SER A 679 27.81 -1.32 25.97
CA SER A 679 28.73 -0.64 25.05
C SER A 679 30.04 -1.42 24.85
N GLU A 680 30.48 -2.22 25.83
CA GLU A 680 31.66 -3.09 25.69
C GLU A 680 31.53 -4.09 24.53
N TRP A 681 30.32 -4.62 24.31
CA TRP A 681 30.03 -5.60 23.26
C TRP A 681 29.49 -5.00 21.97
N SER A 682 29.13 -3.71 21.96
CA SER A 682 28.53 -3.04 20.80
C SER A 682 27.23 -3.74 20.32
N VAL A 683 26.36 -4.10 21.27
CA VAL A 683 25.05 -4.73 21.02
C VAL A 683 23.90 -3.76 21.31
N VAL A 684 22.74 -3.99 20.70
CA VAL A 684 21.54 -3.16 20.92
C VAL A 684 21.24 -3.07 22.42
N GLU A 685 20.93 -1.87 22.90
CA GLU A 685 20.90 -1.46 24.30
C GLU A 685 20.03 -2.43 25.11
N SER A 686 20.65 -3.38 25.83
CA SER A 686 20.02 -4.52 26.53
C SER A 686 19.15 -5.49 25.73
N TRP A 687 18.60 -5.10 24.57
CA TRP A 687 17.61 -5.87 23.83
C TRP A 687 18.07 -7.25 23.37
N SER A 688 19.38 -7.49 23.30
CA SER A 688 19.92 -8.84 23.04
C SER A 688 19.62 -9.85 24.16
N LEU A 689 19.30 -9.39 25.37
CA LEU A 689 18.80 -10.23 26.46
C LEU A 689 17.35 -10.66 26.24
N CYS A 690 16.56 -9.92 25.46
CA CYS A 690 15.17 -10.26 25.21
C CYS A 690 15.08 -11.49 24.30
N PRO A 691 14.31 -12.53 24.65
CA PRO A 691 14.17 -13.73 23.83
C PRO A 691 13.11 -13.60 22.71
N GLU A 692 12.59 -12.40 22.45
CA GLU A 692 11.65 -12.15 21.36
C GLU A 692 12.25 -12.38 19.97
N ASP A 693 11.39 -12.79 19.03
CA ASP A 693 11.74 -13.02 17.63
C ASP A 693 11.59 -11.72 16.82
N GLU A 694 12.33 -10.71 17.24
CA GLU A 694 12.41 -9.39 16.59
C GLU A 694 13.84 -9.13 16.11
N ASP A 695 14.00 -8.51 14.94
CA ASP A 695 15.31 -8.31 14.31
C ASP A 695 16.30 -7.54 15.21
N TRP A 696 15.80 -6.60 16.02
CA TRP A 696 16.60 -5.80 16.96
C TRP A 696 16.90 -6.52 18.29
N CYS A 697 16.20 -7.61 18.62
CA CYS A 697 16.50 -8.45 19.80
C CYS A 697 17.56 -9.52 19.53
N LYS A 698 18.04 -9.61 18.28
CA LYS A 698 19.01 -10.63 17.86
C LYS A 698 20.32 -10.52 18.63
N ARG A 699 20.68 -11.59 19.33
CA ARG A 699 21.98 -11.75 20.02
C ARG A 699 23.13 -11.67 19.02
N ARG A 700 24.16 -10.91 19.40
CA ARG A 700 25.41 -10.74 18.66
C ARG A 700 26.57 -10.83 19.64
N GLY A 701 27.75 -11.14 19.12
CA GLY A 701 28.97 -11.28 19.90
C GLY A 701 29.21 -12.71 20.40
N PRO A 702 30.16 -12.89 21.33
CA PRO A 702 30.49 -14.21 21.84
C PRO A 702 29.28 -14.78 22.60
N TYR A 703 29.07 -16.10 22.50
CA TYR A 703 27.99 -16.84 23.17
C TYR A 703 26.56 -16.62 22.63
N ALA A 704 26.38 -15.96 21.49
CA ALA A 704 25.05 -15.70 20.90
C ALA A 704 24.18 -16.96 20.69
N ASP A 705 24.80 -18.11 20.46
CA ASP A 705 24.12 -19.39 20.21
C ASP A 705 23.53 -20.06 21.47
N ASN A 706 23.87 -19.60 22.67
CA ASN A 706 23.38 -20.16 23.93
C ASN A 706 22.84 -19.05 24.84
N TYR A 707 21.52 -19.01 25.02
CA TYR A 707 20.84 -17.97 25.79
C TYR A 707 21.37 -17.81 27.22
N TYR A 708 21.40 -18.89 28.01
CA TYR A 708 21.81 -18.81 29.42
C TYR A 708 23.27 -18.40 29.56
N LYS A 709 24.14 -18.92 28.69
CA LYS A 709 25.55 -18.50 28.68
C LYS A 709 25.70 -17.03 28.25
N TYR A 710 24.90 -16.59 27.29
CA TYR A 710 24.87 -15.20 26.87
C TYR A 710 24.48 -14.26 28.01
N VAL A 711 23.39 -14.56 28.74
CA VAL A 711 22.94 -13.77 29.89
C VAL A 711 24.02 -13.71 30.97
N GLU A 712 24.59 -14.85 31.36
CA GLU A 712 25.68 -14.92 32.35
C GLU A 712 26.88 -14.03 31.95
N GLU A 713 27.31 -14.13 30.69
CA GLU A 713 28.47 -13.38 30.19
C GLU A 713 28.15 -11.90 29.98
N TYR A 714 26.92 -11.57 29.61
CA TYR A 714 26.43 -10.20 29.49
C TYR A 714 26.47 -9.51 30.86
N GLU A 715 25.99 -10.17 31.91
CA GLU A 715 26.09 -9.65 33.28
C GLU A 715 27.55 -9.53 33.75
N ASN A 716 28.42 -10.41 33.28
CA ASN A 716 29.86 -10.34 33.56
C ASN A 716 30.58 -9.21 32.81
N ILE A 717 29.93 -8.51 31.86
CA ILE A 717 30.53 -7.34 31.20
C ILE A 717 31.01 -6.31 32.23
N ARG A 718 30.31 -6.13 33.36
CA ARG A 718 30.74 -5.22 34.43
C ARG A 718 32.17 -5.46 34.93
N LYS A 719 32.68 -6.70 34.81
CA LYS A 719 34.03 -7.11 35.24
C LYS A 719 35.13 -6.70 34.25
N VAL A 720 34.76 -6.29 33.04
CA VAL A 720 35.70 -5.89 31.98
C VAL A 720 35.45 -4.48 31.46
N PHE A 721 34.22 -3.97 31.59
CA PHE A 721 33.85 -2.60 31.23
C PHE A 721 34.60 -1.60 32.11
N ASN A 722 35.50 -0.83 31.47
CA ASN A 722 36.42 0.07 32.14
C ASN A 722 36.63 1.35 31.32
N PRO A 723 35.70 2.31 31.40
CA PRO A 723 35.71 3.52 30.60
C PRO A 723 36.73 4.55 31.11
N ILE A 724 38.02 4.28 30.89
CA ILE A 724 39.13 5.11 31.39
C ILE A 724 39.19 6.51 30.77
N GLN A 725 38.48 6.78 29.66
CA GLN A 725 38.42 8.10 29.02
C GLN A 725 37.21 8.92 29.50
N PHE A 726 36.41 8.40 30.43
CA PHE A 726 35.22 9.06 30.95
C PHE A 726 35.47 10.49 31.46
N ASN A 727 34.95 11.46 30.72
CA ASN A 727 35.06 12.89 30.98
C ASN A 727 33.75 13.61 30.62
N PRO A 728 32.74 13.61 31.51
CA PRO A 728 31.44 14.20 31.23
C PRO A 728 31.49 15.73 31.05
N GLU A 729 32.50 16.41 31.58
CA GLU A 729 32.70 17.86 31.36
C GLU A 729 32.97 18.16 29.88
N LYS A 730 33.64 17.26 29.16
CA LYS A 730 33.86 17.37 27.71
C LYS A 730 32.53 17.25 26.94
N TRP A 731 31.68 16.30 27.33
CA TRP A 731 30.36 16.10 26.71
C TRP A 731 29.44 17.28 26.96
N ALA A 732 29.36 17.71 28.22
CA ALA A 732 28.52 18.83 28.65
C ALA A 732 28.89 20.11 27.89
N LYS A 733 30.20 20.40 27.76
CA LYS A 733 30.69 21.54 27.01
C LYS A 733 30.32 21.45 25.52
N ALA A 734 30.47 20.28 24.89
CA ALA A 734 30.11 20.09 23.49
C ALA A 734 28.59 20.29 23.26
N CYS A 735 27.75 19.70 24.11
CA CYS A 735 26.30 19.84 24.01
C CYS A 735 25.83 21.29 24.26
N LYS A 736 26.43 21.96 25.25
CA LYS A 736 26.17 23.38 25.52
C LYS A 736 26.53 24.25 24.32
N ASN A 737 27.70 24.00 23.71
CA ASN A 737 28.15 24.71 22.51
C ASN A 737 27.26 24.42 21.30
N ALA A 738 26.67 23.23 21.21
CA ALA A 738 25.67 22.88 20.20
C ALA A 738 24.32 23.61 20.40
N GLY A 739 24.13 24.28 21.54
CA GLY A 739 22.94 25.07 21.88
C GLY A 739 21.94 24.36 22.80
N MET A 740 22.12 23.06 23.05
CA MET A 740 21.19 22.24 23.82
C MET A 740 20.92 22.80 25.22
N LYS A 741 19.68 22.65 25.71
CA LYS A 741 19.23 23.23 26.99
C LYS A 741 19.08 22.22 28.12
N TYR A 742 19.01 20.93 27.79
CA TYR A 742 18.81 19.87 28.77
C TYR A 742 19.45 18.56 28.30
N VAL A 743 19.76 17.70 29.26
CA VAL A 743 20.25 16.33 29.05
C VAL A 743 19.28 15.34 29.67
N VAL A 744 19.05 14.22 29.01
CA VAL A 744 18.43 13.02 29.58
C VAL A 744 19.49 11.92 29.55
N PHE A 745 19.91 11.41 30.70
CA PHE A 745 20.95 10.37 30.78
C PHE A 745 20.37 9.04 31.27
N THR A 746 20.75 7.94 30.63
CA THR A 746 20.35 6.58 31.03
C THR A 746 20.95 6.20 32.39
N THR A 747 20.18 6.37 33.47
CA THR A 747 20.63 5.96 34.81
C THR A 747 20.59 4.44 34.97
N LYS A 748 19.61 3.81 34.32
CA LYS A 748 19.38 2.36 34.26
C LYS A 748 18.58 2.02 32.99
N HIS A 749 19.04 1.07 32.19
CA HIS A 749 18.31 0.54 31.03
C HIS A 749 17.58 -0.77 31.39
N HIS A 750 16.96 -1.47 30.43
CA HIS A 750 16.19 -2.69 30.69
C HIS A 750 17.03 -3.85 31.26
N ASP A 751 18.36 -3.86 31.03
CA ASP A 751 19.28 -4.84 31.64
C ASP A 751 19.37 -4.73 33.17
N GLY A 752 18.90 -3.63 33.77
CA GLY A 752 18.98 -3.39 35.20
C GLY A 752 20.32 -2.84 35.69
N PHE A 753 21.32 -2.66 34.81
CA PHE A 753 22.64 -2.19 35.23
C PHE A 753 22.59 -0.71 35.62
N CYS A 754 22.82 -0.43 36.90
CA CYS A 754 22.78 0.95 37.40
C CYS A 754 24.11 1.68 37.14
N MET A 755 24.06 2.78 36.41
CA MET A 755 25.20 3.69 36.18
C MET A 755 25.46 4.64 37.37
N TYR A 756 24.88 4.33 38.53
CA TYR A 756 24.92 5.11 39.76
C TYR A 756 25.00 4.20 40.98
N ASP A 757 25.30 4.77 42.14
CA ASP A 757 25.49 4.01 43.37
C ASP A 757 24.18 3.66 44.08
N SER A 758 23.37 2.78 43.47
CA SER A 758 22.11 2.31 44.07
C SER A 758 22.35 1.38 45.26
N LYS A 759 21.63 1.55 46.37
CA LYS A 759 21.72 0.63 47.54
C LYS A 759 20.91 -0.65 47.37
N TYR A 760 20.10 -0.74 46.31
CA TYR A 760 19.11 -1.81 46.13
C TYR A 760 19.56 -2.92 45.18
N THR A 761 20.72 -2.79 44.55
CA THR A 761 21.31 -3.82 43.68
C THR A 761 22.84 -3.75 43.69
N ASP A 762 23.49 -4.91 43.59
CA ASP A 762 24.93 -5.02 43.35
C ASP A 762 25.26 -5.04 41.84
N TYR A 763 24.25 -5.08 40.96
CA TYR A 763 24.42 -4.96 39.52
C TYR A 763 24.50 -3.48 39.11
N LYS A 764 25.62 -2.86 39.48
CA LYS A 764 25.89 -1.43 39.30
C LYS A 764 27.37 -1.17 39.06
N ILE A 765 27.69 -0.02 38.47
CA ILE A 765 29.07 0.37 38.11
C ILE A 765 29.98 0.67 39.31
N THR A 766 29.41 0.99 40.47
CA THR A 766 30.16 1.26 41.72
C THR A 766 30.38 0.02 42.59
N ASP A 767 29.79 -1.12 42.22
CA ASP A 767 29.97 -2.37 42.96
C ASP A 767 31.42 -2.87 42.84
N LYS A 768 31.92 -3.53 43.89
CA LYS A 768 33.29 -4.06 43.93
C LYS A 768 33.58 -5.09 42.82
N GLY A 769 32.54 -5.74 42.28
CA GLY A 769 32.62 -6.63 41.13
C GLY A 769 32.74 -5.92 39.78
N SER A 770 32.53 -4.61 39.72
CA SER A 770 32.79 -3.81 38.52
C SER A 770 34.23 -3.33 38.45
N LEU A 771 34.86 -3.45 37.28
CA LEU A 771 36.25 -3.03 37.08
C LEU A 771 36.45 -1.51 37.26
N PHE A 772 35.44 -0.72 36.90
CA PHE A 772 35.50 0.74 37.02
C PHE A 772 35.23 1.26 38.45
N SER A 773 34.80 0.42 39.39
CA SER A 773 34.37 0.82 40.74
C SER A 773 35.42 1.53 41.59
N THR A 774 36.71 1.28 41.32
CA THR A 774 37.83 1.94 42.02
C THR A 774 38.16 3.33 41.47
N ASN A 775 37.61 3.69 40.31
CA ASN A 775 37.76 5.03 39.76
C ASN A 775 37.01 6.03 40.65
N PRO A 776 37.60 7.19 41.01
CA PRO A 776 36.91 8.20 41.81
C PRO A 776 35.64 8.76 41.13
N ARG A 777 35.49 8.56 39.82
CA ARG A 777 34.34 8.95 39.00
C ARG A 777 33.38 7.80 38.72
N ALA A 778 33.46 6.68 39.46
CA ALA A 778 32.64 5.49 39.22
C ALA A 778 31.13 5.76 39.35
N ASN A 779 30.70 6.74 40.16
CA ASN A 779 29.29 7.16 40.20
C ASN A 779 28.97 8.04 38.97
N VAL A 780 28.85 7.40 37.81
CA VAL A 780 28.75 8.05 36.50
C VAL A 780 27.58 9.03 36.42
N VAL A 781 26.38 8.65 36.86
CA VAL A 781 25.20 9.55 36.82
C VAL A 781 25.46 10.84 37.60
N LYS A 782 26.10 10.75 38.78
CA LYS A 782 26.43 11.93 39.57
C LYS A 782 27.40 12.86 38.83
N GLU A 783 28.43 12.30 38.21
CA GLU A 783 29.42 13.07 37.45
C GLU A 783 28.80 13.71 36.19
N VAL A 784 27.97 12.98 35.44
CA VAL A 784 27.24 13.51 34.28
C VAL A 784 26.32 14.65 34.69
N PHE A 785 25.47 14.45 35.71
CA PHE A 785 24.53 15.50 36.14
C PHE A 785 25.26 16.72 36.68
N ASN A 786 26.36 16.56 37.40
CA ASN A 786 27.18 17.68 37.85
C ASN A 786 27.79 18.46 36.69
N ALA A 787 28.36 17.76 35.70
CA ALA A 787 28.98 18.37 34.53
C ALA A 787 27.97 19.17 33.69
N PHE A 788 26.80 18.61 33.39
CA PHE A 788 25.76 19.28 32.62
C PHE A 788 25.11 20.44 33.39
N ARG A 789 24.89 20.27 34.70
CA ARG A 789 24.38 21.35 35.55
C ARG A 789 25.36 22.51 35.66
N ALA A 790 26.66 22.23 35.68
CA ALA A 790 27.71 23.26 35.64
C ALA A 790 27.74 24.05 34.31
N GLN A 791 27.06 23.57 33.27
CA GLN A 791 26.83 24.29 32.00
C GLN A 791 25.44 24.95 31.93
N ASP A 792 24.74 25.07 33.06
CA ASP A 792 23.37 25.60 33.17
C ASP A 792 22.34 24.84 32.32
N MET A 793 22.54 23.53 32.13
CA MET A 793 21.58 22.67 31.45
C MET A 793 20.65 22.00 32.47
N ALA A 794 19.37 21.87 32.11
CA ALA A 794 18.40 21.13 32.91
C ALA A 794 18.69 19.62 32.86
N ILE A 795 18.33 18.92 33.93
CA ILE A 795 18.74 17.53 34.16
C ILE A 795 17.55 16.59 34.08
N GLY A 796 17.66 15.57 33.23
CA GLY A 796 16.72 14.48 33.07
C GLY A 796 17.33 13.14 33.43
N ALA A 797 16.60 12.35 34.21
CA ALA A 797 16.95 10.97 34.52
C ALA A 797 16.11 10.04 33.65
N TYR A 798 16.74 9.38 32.67
CA TYR A 798 16.12 8.23 32.01
C TYR A 798 16.19 7.04 32.96
N PHE A 799 15.04 6.41 33.18
CA PHE A 799 14.94 5.22 34.00
C PHE A 799 14.02 4.19 33.33
N SER A 800 14.55 3.01 33.05
CA SER A 800 13.76 1.89 32.57
C SER A 800 12.87 1.32 33.68
N LYS A 801 11.54 1.31 33.44
CA LYS A 801 10.58 0.60 34.31
C LYS A 801 10.83 -0.92 34.36
N PRO A 802 11.00 -1.64 33.23
CA PRO A 802 11.39 -3.05 33.26
C PRO A 802 12.83 -3.21 33.72
N ASP A 803 13.12 -4.32 34.40
CA ASP A 803 14.45 -4.66 34.89
C ASP A 803 14.64 -6.17 34.76
N TRP A 804 15.35 -6.58 33.71
CA TRP A 804 15.56 -7.97 33.32
C TRP A 804 16.58 -8.71 34.18
N HIS A 805 17.30 -8.00 35.06
CA HIS A 805 18.16 -8.60 36.07
C HIS A 805 17.40 -8.89 37.39
N SER A 806 16.33 -8.15 37.66
CA SER A 806 15.56 -8.34 38.89
C SER A 806 14.78 -9.67 38.89
N ASN A 807 15.06 -10.52 39.89
CA ASN A 807 14.33 -11.76 40.13
C ASN A 807 12.85 -11.55 40.56
N ASP A 808 12.45 -10.30 40.81
CA ASP A 808 11.05 -9.92 41.02
C ASP A 808 10.35 -9.46 39.73
N TYR A 809 11.06 -9.37 38.60
CA TYR A 809 10.50 -9.11 37.27
C TYR A 809 10.68 -10.32 36.34
N TRP A 810 11.92 -10.77 36.12
CA TRP A 810 12.22 -12.04 35.49
C TRP A 810 12.60 -13.06 36.56
N TRP A 811 11.58 -13.75 37.06
CA TRP A 811 11.77 -14.74 38.10
C TRP A 811 12.43 -16.00 37.54
N ASP A 812 13.55 -16.44 38.11
CA ASP A 812 14.31 -17.63 37.71
C ASP A 812 13.47 -18.92 37.62
N TYR A 813 12.33 -18.96 38.30
CA TYR A 813 11.40 -20.08 38.26
C TYR A 813 10.75 -20.27 36.87
N PHE A 814 10.54 -19.18 36.12
CA PHE A 814 9.99 -19.22 34.78
C PHE A 814 11.04 -18.76 33.76
N PRO A 815 11.16 -19.43 32.61
CA PRO A 815 12.00 -18.90 31.54
C PRO A 815 11.40 -17.58 31.03
N PRO A 816 12.22 -16.56 30.75
CA PRO A 816 11.74 -15.35 30.09
C PRO A 816 11.24 -15.73 28.68
N PHE A 817 10.12 -15.11 28.28
CA PHE A 817 9.45 -15.41 27.02
C PHE A 817 9.47 -14.20 26.08
N ASP A 818 9.24 -13.02 26.64
CA ASP A 818 9.24 -11.76 25.93
C ASP A 818 9.64 -10.61 26.88
N ARG A 819 9.49 -9.35 26.47
CA ARG A 819 9.87 -8.15 27.24
C ARG A 819 9.11 -7.95 28.56
N ASN A 820 8.02 -8.68 28.79
CA ASN A 820 7.19 -8.55 29.99
C ASN A 820 7.77 -9.32 31.19
N VAL A 821 7.20 -9.05 32.36
CA VAL A 821 7.27 -9.94 33.52
C VAL A 821 6.92 -11.38 33.10
N ASN A 822 7.70 -12.36 33.57
CA ASN A 822 7.58 -13.75 33.11
C ASN A 822 6.55 -14.59 33.90
N TYR A 823 5.84 -13.96 34.86
CA TYR A 823 4.80 -14.53 35.69
C TYR A 823 3.55 -13.63 35.71
N ASP A 824 2.41 -14.13 36.18
CA ASP A 824 1.17 -13.36 36.33
C ASP A 824 1.19 -12.51 37.62
N PRO A 825 1.27 -11.18 37.56
CA PRO A 825 1.31 -10.34 38.77
C PRO A 825 0.05 -10.45 39.63
N LYS A 826 -1.11 -10.80 39.05
CA LYS A 826 -2.35 -11.01 39.81
C LYS A 826 -2.27 -12.30 40.66
N LYS A 827 -1.52 -13.31 40.22
CA LYS A 827 -1.30 -14.57 40.97
C LYS A 827 -0.17 -14.48 41.99
N TYR A 828 0.84 -13.65 41.73
CA TYR A 828 2.01 -13.46 42.60
C TYR A 828 2.15 -12.00 43.05
N PRO A 829 1.15 -11.46 43.77
CA PRO A 829 1.12 -10.04 44.12
C PRO A 829 2.25 -9.63 45.07
N GLU A 830 2.77 -10.52 45.93
CA GLU A 830 3.90 -10.15 46.80
C GLU A 830 5.17 -9.87 45.99
N LYS A 831 5.41 -10.63 44.93
CA LYS A 831 6.58 -10.48 44.05
C LYS A 831 6.50 -9.18 43.27
N TRP A 832 5.34 -8.88 42.70
CA TRP A 832 5.12 -7.61 42.03
C TRP A 832 5.23 -6.42 43.00
N THR A 833 4.72 -6.56 44.24
CA THR A 833 4.84 -5.53 45.28
C THR A 833 6.32 -5.28 45.66
N ASN A 834 7.13 -6.33 45.73
CA ASN A 834 8.58 -6.20 45.95
C ASN A 834 9.22 -5.44 44.78
N PHE A 835 8.85 -5.76 43.54
CA PHE A 835 9.33 -5.03 42.36
C PHE A 835 8.91 -3.55 42.36
N GLN A 836 7.67 -3.24 42.74
CA GLN A 836 7.20 -1.87 42.93
C GLN A 836 8.04 -1.12 43.98
N ASN A 837 8.33 -1.76 45.11
CA ASN A 837 9.17 -1.17 46.16
C ASN A 837 10.61 -0.96 45.70
N TYR A 838 11.20 -1.94 45.02
CA TYR A 838 12.53 -1.86 44.43
C TYR A 838 12.65 -0.68 43.46
N THR A 839 11.71 -0.57 42.52
CA THR A 839 11.66 0.53 41.53
C THR A 839 11.43 1.89 42.19
N TYR A 840 10.48 1.98 43.14
CA TYR A 840 10.22 3.22 43.89
C TYR A 840 11.48 3.70 44.62
N ASN A 841 12.16 2.79 45.31
CA ASN A 841 13.32 3.10 46.13
C ASN A 841 14.52 3.58 45.29
N GLN A 842 14.75 2.95 44.12
CA GLN A 842 15.79 3.37 43.18
C GLN A 842 15.54 4.77 42.61
N ILE A 843 14.29 5.07 42.24
CA ILE A 843 13.93 6.42 41.77
C ILE A 843 14.05 7.43 42.92
N GLU A 844 13.70 7.06 44.15
CA GLU A 844 13.86 7.94 45.33
C GLU A 844 15.32 8.31 45.59
N GLU A 845 16.28 7.39 45.39
CA GLU A 845 17.72 7.70 45.46
C GLU A 845 18.11 8.78 44.45
N LEU A 846 17.61 8.70 43.21
CA LEU A 846 17.85 9.72 42.18
C LEU A 846 17.22 11.07 42.55
N MET A 847 16.00 11.06 43.10
CA MET A 847 15.28 12.28 43.48
C MET A 847 15.86 12.98 44.71
N THR A 848 16.65 12.30 45.54
CA THR A 848 17.17 12.87 46.80
C THR A 848 18.69 13.04 46.83
N GLY A 849 19.44 12.19 46.11
CA GLY A 849 20.90 12.14 46.21
C GLY A 849 21.69 12.79 45.07
N TYR A 850 21.04 13.15 43.96
CA TYR A 850 21.72 13.52 42.70
C TYR A 850 21.53 14.99 42.28
N GLY A 851 21.10 15.83 43.24
CA GLY A 851 20.85 17.25 43.04
C GLY A 851 19.48 17.52 42.43
N LYS A 852 19.32 18.69 41.80
CA LYS A 852 18.06 19.04 41.12
C LYS A 852 17.88 18.18 39.87
N ILE A 853 16.69 17.59 39.73
CA ILE A 853 16.23 16.83 38.56
C ILE A 853 14.96 17.50 38.02
N ASP A 854 14.99 17.87 36.75
CA ASP A 854 13.91 18.60 36.06
C ASP A 854 12.96 17.65 35.31
N ILE A 855 13.46 16.50 34.85
CA ILE A 855 12.68 15.50 34.08
C ILE A 855 12.93 14.09 34.64
N LEU A 856 11.86 13.36 34.94
CA LEU A 856 11.88 11.91 35.15
C LEU A 856 11.34 11.24 33.87
N TRP A 857 12.24 10.67 33.08
CA TRP A 857 11.93 10.11 31.76
C TRP A 857 11.85 8.58 31.86
N LEU A 858 10.65 8.01 31.77
CA LEU A 858 10.41 6.60 32.09
C LEU A 858 10.14 5.77 30.84
N ASP A 859 11.01 4.80 30.57
CA ASP A 859 10.87 3.89 29.43
C ASP A 859 10.22 2.55 29.81
N GLY A 860 9.90 1.74 28.80
CA GLY A 860 9.30 0.42 28.94
C GLY A 860 7.78 0.49 29.05
N GLY A 861 7.15 0.95 27.97
CA GLY A 861 5.71 1.13 27.86
C GLY A 861 4.88 -0.07 28.25
N GLN A 862 5.39 -1.29 28.15
CA GLN A 862 4.69 -2.52 28.56
C GLN A 862 4.36 -2.55 30.06
N VAL A 863 5.12 -1.85 30.90
CA VAL A 863 4.89 -1.74 32.34
C VAL A 863 3.82 -0.69 32.60
N ARG A 864 2.55 -1.10 32.55
CA ARG A 864 1.38 -0.20 32.56
C ARG A 864 0.17 -0.73 33.34
N PRO A 865 -0.76 0.15 33.76
CA PRO A 865 -2.05 -0.25 34.33
C PRO A 865 -3.06 -0.72 33.27
N GLU A 866 -4.12 -1.40 33.71
CA GLU A 866 -5.14 -2.04 32.85
C GLU A 866 -5.92 -1.07 31.95
N GLY A 867 -6.06 0.19 32.35
CA GLY A 867 -6.88 1.20 31.65
C GLY A 867 -6.14 2.15 30.71
N SER A 868 -4.83 1.98 30.49
CA SER A 868 -4.02 2.91 29.67
C SER A 868 -3.64 2.32 28.31
N LEU A 869 -4.33 1.27 27.85
CA LEU A 869 -4.07 0.61 26.58
C LEU A 869 -4.89 1.25 25.45
N THR A 870 -4.23 1.53 24.33
CA THR A 870 -4.83 2.09 23.11
C THR A 870 -4.46 1.23 21.90
N GLU A 871 -5.20 1.33 20.79
CA GLU A 871 -4.81 0.64 19.55
C GLU A 871 -3.37 0.96 19.13
N GLU A 872 -2.94 2.23 19.28
CA GLU A 872 -1.56 2.66 19.03
C GLU A 872 -0.54 1.85 19.85
N THR A 873 -0.87 1.55 21.10
CA THR A 873 0.11 1.03 22.06
C THR A 873 0.02 -0.47 22.30
N LYS A 874 -0.96 -1.17 21.72
CA LYS A 874 -1.14 -2.63 21.83
C LYS A 874 0.09 -3.42 21.41
N ASN A 875 0.75 -3.01 20.33
CA ASN A 875 1.92 -3.71 19.81
C ASN A 875 3.12 -3.69 20.79
N TRP A 876 3.14 -2.76 21.76
CA TRP A 876 4.19 -2.70 22.77
C TRP A 876 4.05 -3.76 23.88
N LEU A 877 2.91 -4.44 23.98
CA LEU A 877 2.66 -5.44 25.03
C LEU A 877 3.37 -6.77 24.82
N GLY A 878 4.10 -6.97 23.72
CA GLY A 878 4.67 -8.27 23.40
C GLY A 878 3.59 -9.34 23.20
N LYS A 879 3.94 -10.61 23.38
CA LYS A 879 3.02 -11.75 23.15
C LYS A 879 2.19 -12.08 24.38
N ARG A 880 2.69 -11.79 25.59
CA ARG A 880 1.97 -11.98 26.86
C ARG A 880 1.49 -10.65 27.42
N VAL A 881 0.18 -10.46 27.45
CA VAL A 881 -0.44 -9.25 27.98
C VAL A 881 -0.66 -9.37 29.49
N TRP A 882 0.32 -8.88 30.27
CA TRP A 882 0.17 -8.73 31.72
C TRP A 882 -0.14 -7.28 32.10
N ILE A 883 -0.98 -7.11 33.12
CA ILE A 883 -1.12 -5.82 33.79
C ILE A 883 0.04 -5.66 34.77
N GLN A 884 0.87 -4.65 34.51
CA GLN A 884 2.16 -4.40 35.16
C GLN A 884 2.14 -3.00 35.77
N ASP A 885 1.16 -2.73 36.63
CA ASP A 885 1.00 -1.41 37.27
C ASP A 885 2.14 -1.17 38.27
N ILE A 886 3.08 -0.28 37.93
CA ILE A 886 4.21 0.08 38.78
C ILE A 886 3.85 1.08 39.91
N ASN A 887 2.57 1.46 40.01
CA ASN A 887 2.05 2.46 40.94
C ASN A 887 2.68 3.85 40.72
N MET A 888 2.52 4.36 39.50
CA MET A 888 2.95 5.70 39.11
C MET A 888 2.44 6.82 40.04
N PRO A 889 1.20 6.79 40.58
CA PRO A 889 0.78 7.80 41.56
C PRO A 889 1.70 7.88 42.78
N ARG A 890 2.18 6.74 43.30
CA ARG A 890 3.11 6.70 44.43
C ARG A 890 4.48 7.28 44.04
N ILE A 891 5.01 6.91 42.87
CA ILE A 891 6.30 7.40 42.36
C ILE A 891 6.25 8.90 42.11
N ALA A 892 5.23 9.39 41.39
CA ALA A 892 5.06 10.79 41.07
C ALA A 892 4.88 11.67 42.32
N LYS A 893 4.14 11.17 43.33
CA LYS A 893 3.99 11.87 44.61
C LYS A 893 5.34 12.03 45.32
N MET A 894 6.15 10.97 45.39
CA MET A 894 7.50 11.02 45.97
C MET A 894 8.41 11.97 45.17
N ALA A 895 8.41 11.83 43.84
CA ALA A 895 9.26 12.65 42.98
C ALA A 895 8.92 14.14 43.15
N ARG A 896 7.63 14.51 43.12
CA ARG A 896 7.18 15.91 43.29
C ARG A 896 7.41 16.45 44.70
N ALA A 897 7.40 15.60 45.74
CA ALA A 897 7.72 16.03 47.11
C ALA A 897 9.20 16.41 47.27
N ASN A 898 10.10 15.69 46.59
CA ASN A 898 11.54 15.94 46.65
C ASN A 898 12.04 16.92 45.56
N GLN A 899 11.35 16.97 44.41
CA GLN A 899 11.65 17.79 43.25
C GLN A 899 10.37 18.52 42.78
N PRO A 900 9.97 19.61 43.45
CA PRO A 900 8.74 20.33 43.13
C PRO A 900 8.69 20.77 41.65
N GLY A 901 7.62 20.39 40.96
CA GLY A 901 7.40 20.75 39.56
C GLY A 901 8.13 19.88 38.52
N ILE A 902 8.78 18.78 38.94
CA ILE A 902 9.41 17.84 38.00
C ILE A 902 8.43 17.37 36.93
N LEU A 903 8.90 17.31 35.67
CA LEU A 903 8.15 16.72 34.57
C LEU A 903 8.29 15.20 34.63
N VAL A 904 7.17 14.48 34.60
CA VAL A 904 7.15 13.01 34.49
C VAL A 904 6.73 12.64 33.08
N VAL A 905 7.46 11.71 32.49
CA VAL A 905 7.24 11.23 31.12
C VAL A 905 7.08 9.72 31.19
N ASP A 906 5.88 9.26 31.55
CA ASP A 906 5.52 7.85 31.50
C ASP A 906 5.23 7.42 30.06
N ARG A 907 6.31 7.33 29.29
CA ARG A 907 6.26 7.23 27.83
C ARG A 907 5.37 6.08 27.36
N THR A 908 4.48 6.37 26.40
CA THR A 908 3.54 5.42 25.75
C THR A 908 2.51 4.81 26.71
N VAL A 909 2.34 5.42 27.89
CA VAL A 909 1.34 5.08 28.90
C VAL A 909 0.46 6.32 29.09
N HIS A 910 -0.58 6.45 28.27
CA HIS A 910 -1.42 7.65 28.28
C HIS A 910 -2.11 7.87 29.62
N GLY A 911 -2.12 9.11 30.09
CA GLY A 911 -2.77 9.55 31.33
C GLY A 911 -2.00 10.67 32.02
N GLU A 912 -2.33 10.93 33.29
CA GLU A 912 -1.82 12.06 34.10
C GLU A 912 -0.27 12.19 34.15
N TYR A 913 0.46 11.08 34.01
CA TYR A 913 1.92 11.04 34.18
C TYR A 913 2.71 11.06 32.86
N GLU A 914 2.04 11.15 31.71
CA GLU A 914 2.68 11.40 30.42
C GLU A 914 2.61 12.91 30.12
N ASN A 915 3.41 13.71 30.84
CA ASN A 915 3.31 15.19 30.74
C ASN A 915 3.66 15.74 29.35
N TYR A 916 4.31 14.94 28.50
CA TYR A 916 4.39 15.16 27.06
C TYR A 916 4.56 13.82 26.35
N ARG A 917 4.13 13.73 25.09
CA ARG A 917 4.21 12.48 24.29
C ARG A 917 5.53 12.38 23.53
N THR A 918 5.96 11.16 23.21
CA THR A 918 7.29 10.89 22.63
C THR A 918 7.25 10.04 21.35
N PRO A 919 6.95 10.62 20.18
CA PRO A 919 7.07 9.94 18.89
C PRO A 919 8.55 9.68 18.57
N GLU A 920 9.06 8.54 19.04
CA GLU A 920 10.45 8.11 18.85
C GLU A 920 10.77 7.90 17.36
N GLN A 921 11.98 8.31 16.95
CA GLN A 921 12.52 8.16 15.59
C GLN A 921 11.62 8.76 14.48
N SER A 922 10.65 9.60 14.83
CA SER A 922 9.63 10.08 13.90
C SER A 922 9.17 11.51 14.18
N ILE A 923 8.75 12.20 13.12
CA ILE A 923 8.14 13.53 13.19
C ILE A 923 6.68 13.37 12.79
N PRO A 924 5.71 13.78 13.63
CA PRO A 924 4.29 13.80 13.26
C PRO A 924 4.07 14.53 11.93
N ILE A 925 3.23 13.95 11.07
CA ILE A 925 2.89 14.54 9.77
C ILE A 925 2.14 15.86 9.98
N VAL A 926 1.14 15.84 10.87
CA VAL A 926 0.36 17.00 11.30
C VAL A 926 0.85 17.43 12.68
N LYS A 927 0.82 18.74 12.96
CA LYS A 927 1.10 19.27 14.29
C LYS A 927 0.10 18.66 15.31
N PRO A 928 0.58 17.98 16.37
CA PRO A 928 -0.28 17.55 17.47
C PRO A 928 -0.80 18.73 18.29
N ASP A 929 -1.94 18.55 18.96
CA ASP A 929 -2.53 19.53 19.89
C ASP A 929 -1.98 19.41 21.33
N TYR A 930 -1.14 18.41 21.58
CA TYR A 930 -0.44 18.17 22.84
C TYR A 930 1.07 18.50 22.78
N PRO A 931 1.73 18.75 23.93
CA PRO A 931 3.18 18.85 24.03
C PRO A 931 3.86 17.54 23.66
N TRP A 932 4.93 17.60 22.86
CA TRP A 932 5.61 16.40 22.38
C TRP A 932 7.12 16.60 22.16
N GLU A 933 7.85 15.49 22.25
CA GLU A 933 9.31 15.41 22.09
C GLU A 933 9.67 14.24 21.18
N SER A 934 10.40 14.47 20.09
CA SER A 934 10.97 13.35 19.34
C SER A 934 12.38 13.05 19.81
N CYS A 935 12.61 11.84 20.29
CA CYS A 935 13.94 11.30 20.49
C CYS A 935 14.41 10.63 19.20
N ILE A 936 15.51 11.13 18.62
CA ILE A 936 16.04 10.62 17.35
C ILE A 936 17.55 10.51 17.43
N THR A 937 18.10 9.37 17.03
CA THR A 937 19.55 9.11 17.06
C THR A 937 20.30 9.92 16.02
N LEU A 938 21.49 10.43 16.37
CA LEU A 938 22.42 11.03 15.42
C LEU A 938 23.08 9.97 14.52
N GLY A 939 23.36 8.79 15.08
CA GLY A 939 23.87 7.62 14.36
C GLY A 939 22.78 6.62 13.98
N ASP A 940 23.18 5.38 13.74
CA ASP A 940 22.28 4.24 13.49
C ASP A 940 21.87 3.55 14.80
N SER A 941 22.54 3.84 15.93
CA SER A 941 22.26 3.35 17.29
C SER A 941 22.12 4.51 18.29
N TRP A 942 21.71 4.22 19.54
CA TRP A 942 21.63 5.24 20.60
C TRP A 942 22.98 5.61 21.21
N TYR A 943 24.02 4.83 20.96
CA TYR A 943 25.39 5.07 21.39
C TYR A 943 26.40 4.65 20.33
N ALA A 944 27.66 5.08 20.47
CA ALA A 944 28.68 4.83 19.47
C ALA A 944 28.98 3.33 19.31
N ILE A 945 28.78 2.82 18.09
CA ILE A 945 29.18 1.46 17.68
C ILE A 945 30.22 1.48 16.55
N PRO A 946 30.99 0.39 16.34
CA PRO A 946 31.98 0.33 15.28
C PRO A 946 31.36 0.51 13.88
N ASN A 947 32.02 1.31 13.04
CA ASN A 947 31.62 1.61 11.65
C ASN A 947 30.21 2.22 11.49
N GLU A 948 29.73 2.92 12.51
CA GLU A 948 28.45 3.61 12.48
C GLU A 948 28.41 4.76 11.47
N LYS A 949 27.23 4.99 10.88
CA LYS A 949 27.00 6.14 10.00
C LYS A 949 26.26 7.23 10.76
N TYR A 950 26.86 8.40 10.80
CA TYR A 950 26.25 9.58 11.41
C TYR A 950 25.49 10.40 10.38
N LYS A 951 24.28 10.82 10.74
CA LYS A 951 23.44 11.71 9.96
C LYS A 951 24.17 13.03 9.67
N SER A 952 23.86 13.65 8.55
CA SER A 952 24.51 14.89 8.12
C SER A 952 24.07 16.09 8.95
N ILE A 953 24.83 17.19 8.86
CA ILE A 953 24.43 18.46 9.46
C ILE A 953 23.12 18.98 8.86
N ASN A 954 22.95 18.94 7.52
CA ASN A 954 21.72 19.35 6.85
C ASN A 954 20.51 18.58 7.39
N TRP A 955 20.63 17.25 7.48
CA TRP A 955 19.57 16.43 8.05
C TRP A 955 19.24 16.84 9.48
N THR A 956 20.26 17.02 10.32
CA THR A 956 20.06 17.31 11.75
C THR A 956 19.38 18.66 11.98
N ILE A 957 19.81 19.70 11.25
CA ILE A 957 19.19 21.03 11.31
C ILE A 957 17.76 21.00 10.75
N HIS A 958 17.53 20.32 9.62
CA HIS A 958 16.18 20.19 9.06
C HIS A 958 15.23 19.47 10.02
N THR A 959 15.69 18.40 10.66
CA THR A 959 14.92 17.67 11.67
C THR A 959 14.56 18.57 12.84
N LEU A 960 15.52 19.32 13.39
CA LEU A 960 15.24 20.29 14.45
C LEU A 960 14.19 21.32 14.02
N VAL A 961 14.38 21.96 12.85
CA VAL A 961 13.48 22.98 12.33
C VAL A 961 12.06 22.43 12.12
N LYS A 962 11.93 21.25 11.51
CA LYS A 962 10.63 20.61 11.28
C LYS A 962 9.90 20.30 12.58
N ILE A 963 10.60 19.74 13.57
CA ILE A 963 10.04 19.45 14.89
C ILE A 963 9.54 20.74 15.57
N VAL A 964 10.37 21.79 15.58
CA VAL A 964 10.02 23.07 16.22
C VAL A 964 8.87 23.78 15.49
N SER A 965 8.82 23.71 14.16
CA SER A 965 7.73 24.28 13.35
C SER A 965 6.37 23.62 13.63
N LYS A 966 6.38 22.38 14.12
CA LYS A 966 5.21 21.61 14.57
C LYS A 966 5.01 21.66 16.09
N GLY A 967 5.79 22.50 16.78
CA GLY A 967 5.66 22.78 18.20
C GLY A 967 6.26 21.74 19.14
N GLY A 968 7.11 20.83 18.64
CA GLY A 968 7.79 19.83 19.46
C GLY A 968 9.19 20.25 19.91
N ASN A 969 9.80 19.40 20.73
CA ASN A 969 11.21 19.43 21.07
C ASN A 969 11.98 18.27 20.41
N LEU A 970 13.22 18.52 19.98
CA LEU A 970 14.14 17.47 19.54
C LEU A 970 15.03 17.05 20.71
N LEU A 971 15.00 15.77 21.03
CA LEU A 971 15.92 15.11 21.95
C LEU A 971 16.91 14.27 21.14
N LEU A 972 18.05 14.86 20.78
CA LEU A 972 19.03 14.20 19.89
C LEU A 972 19.77 13.08 20.65
N GLY A 973 19.69 11.86 20.15
CA GLY A 973 20.33 10.68 20.71
C GLY A 973 21.80 10.60 20.30
N ILE A 974 22.69 10.60 21.29
CA ILE A 974 24.12 10.30 21.14
C ILE A 974 24.53 9.37 22.27
N GLY A 975 25.72 8.76 22.19
CA GLY A 975 26.23 8.01 23.33
C GLY A 975 27.72 7.70 23.21
N PRO A 976 28.45 7.62 24.31
CA PRO A 976 29.86 7.28 24.32
C PRO A 976 30.10 5.84 23.86
N ASP A 977 31.32 5.57 23.40
CA ASP A 977 31.77 4.19 23.18
C ASP A 977 32.16 3.51 24.51
N LYS A 978 32.72 2.31 24.42
CA LYS A 978 33.17 1.54 25.59
C LYS A 978 34.30 2.18 26.39
N THR A 979 35.04 3.11 25.80
CA THR A 979 36.12 3.83 26.49
C THR A 979 35.59 4.97 27.36
N GLY A 980 34.32 5.34 27.17
CA GLY A 980 33.70 6.45 27.86
C GLY A 980 34.01 7.80 27.24
N ASP A 981 34.16 7.88 25.92
CA ASP A 981 34.14 9.16 25.22
C ASP A 981 33.22 9.10 23.98
N LEU A 982 32.76 10.26 23.53
CA LEU A 982 32.07 10.38 22.24
C LEU A 982 33.12 10.25 21.12
N VAL A 983 32.71 9.69 19.99
CA VAL A 983 33.61 9.60 18.83
C VAL A 983 33.83 10.97 18.17
N PRO A 984 34.95 11.20 17.47
CA PRO A 984 35.26 12.49 16.84
C PRO A 984 34.15 13.04 15.93
N GLU A 985 33.45 12.16 15.21
CA GLU A 985 32.35 12.51 14.31
C GLU A 985 31.18 13.15 15.06
N MET A 986 30.84 12.65 16.26
CA MET A 986 29.78 13.24 17.09
C MET A 986 30.17 14.64 17.55
N TYR A 987 31.42 14.84 18.00
CA TYR A 987 31.92 16.16 18.38
C TYR A 987 31.87 17.15 17.21
N LYS A 988 32.29 16.71 16.02
CA LYS A 988 32.23 17.52 14.80
C LYS A 988 30.79 17.94 14.47
N ARG A 989 29.83 17.01 14.55
CA ARG A 989 28.41 17.32 14.31
C ARG A 989 27.87 18.32 15.33
N LEU A 990 28.19 18.14 16.62
CA LEU A 990 27.77 19.08 17.68
C LEU A 990 28.37 20.48 17.47
N GLU A 991 29.62 20.58 17.02
CA GLU A 991 30.26 21.84 16.65
C GLU A 991 29.57 22.52 15.47
N GLU A 992 29.30 21.77 14.39
CA GLU A 992 28.59 22.26 13.20
C GLU A 992 27.16 22.74 13.55
N ILE A 993 26.44 22.01 14.41
CA ILE A 993 25.12 22.42 14.92
C ILE A 993 25.26 23.72 15.72
N GLY A 994 26.26 23.81 16.60
CA GLY A 994 26.53 25.01 17.40
C GLY A 994 26.79 26.25 16.54
N ALA A 995 27.57 26.10 15.47
CA ALA A 995 27.82 27.18 14.52
C ALA A 995 26.51 27.71 13.89
N TRP A 996 25.59 26.81 13.52
CA TRP A 996 24.29 27.20 12.99
C TRP A 996 23.38 27.83 14.06
N MET A 997 23.33 27.25 15.27
CA MET A 997 22.51 27.73 16.38
C MET A 997 22.94 29.11 16.89
N ASN A 998 24.22 29.45 16.83
CA ASN A 998 24.73 30.76 17.23
C ASN A 998 24.15 31.91 16.38
N ILE A 999 23.83 31.63 15.11
CA ILE A 999 23.21 32.61 14.21
C ILE A 999 21.68 32.50 14.32
N ASN A 1000 21.14 31.29 14.18
CA ASN A 1000 19.70 31.07 13.94
C ASN A 1000 18.88 30.77 15.19
N GLY A 1001 19.50 30.74 16.38
CA GLY A 1001 18.88 30.27 17.62
C GLY A 1001 17.64 31.05 18.04
N GLU A 1002 17.52 32.33 17.69
CA GLU A 1002 16.32 33.12 17.99
C GLU A 1002 15.06 32.62 17.27
N ALA A 1003 15.22 32.01 16.09
CA ALA A 1003 14.13 31.44 15.32
C ALA A 1003 13.70 30.06 15.82
N ILE A 1004 14.45 29.49 16.77
CA ILE A 1004 14.22 28.19 17.39
C ILE A 1004 13.69 28.37 18.80
N TYR A 1005 14.49 28.92 19.72
CA TYR A 1005 14.14 29.01 21.14
C TYR A 1005 13.00 30.00 21.40
N ASN A 1006 12.18 29.72 22.41
CA ASN A 1006 11.05 30.59 22.78
C ASN A 1006 10.09 30.93 21.60
N THR A 1007 9.95 30.01 20.64
CA THR A 1007 9.04 30.18 19.51
C THR A 1007 7.78 29.32 19.63
N LYS A 1008 6.74 29.74 18.91
CA LYS A 1008 5.51 28.99 18.67
C LYS A 1008 5.44 28.55 17.21
N PRO A 1009 4.75 27.44 16.92
CA PRO A 1009 4.48 27.02 15.55
C PRO A 1009 3.59 28.06 14.84
N LEU A 1010 3.85 28.33 13.56
CA LEU A 1010 3.10 29.26 12.73
C LEU A 1010 2.51 28.51 11.52
N THR A 1011 1.18 28.50 11.35
CA THR A 1011 0.52 27.88 10.20
C THR A 1011 1.03 28.50 8.88
N PRO A 1012 1.33 27.68 7.84
CA PRO A 1012 1.03 26.25 7.68
C PRO A 1012 2.03 25.26 8.31
N TYR A 1013 2.94 25.73 9.17
CA TYR A 1013 4.00 24.96 9.85
C TYR A 1013 5.12 24.51 8.89
N GLU A 1014 4.74 23.82 7.83
CA GLU A 1014 5.60 23.33 6.76
C GLU A 1014 4.84 23.47 5.43
N GLN A 1015 5.48 24.05 4.42
CA GLN A 1015 4.96 24.17 3.06
C GLN A 1015 6.13 24.08 2.08
N ASP A 1016 6.13 23.11 1.18
CA ASP A 1016 7.24 22.87 0.24
C ASP A 1016 8.59 22.71 0.97
N LYS A 1017 9.54 23.63 0.72
CA LYS A 1017 10.85 23.71 1.40
C LYS A 1017 10.86 24.66 2.60
N TYR A 1018 9.71 25.22 2.95
CA TYR A 1018 9.60 26.22 4.01
C TYR A 1018 9.09 25.61 5.31
N CYS A 1019 9.71 25.99 6.42
CA CYS A 1019 9.17 25.78 7.75
C CYS A 1019 8.97 27.12 8.46
N PHE A 1020 7.98 27.19 9.34
CA PHE A 1020 7.55 28.46 9.93
C PHE A 1020 7.44 28.39 11.45
N THR A 1021 8.01 29.39 12.10
CA THR A 1021 7.86 29.63 13.55
C THR A 1021 7.56 31.11 13.78
N GLN A 1022 7.15 31.47 14.98
CA GLN A 1022 6.95 32.87 15.38
C GLN A 1022 7.39 33.10 16.82
N SER A 1023 7.80 34.33 17.14
CA SER A 1023 8.05 34.75 18.51
C SER A 1023 6.79 34.60 19.36
N LYS A 1024 6.96 34.41 20.68
CA LYS A 1024 5.82 34.26 21.60
C LYS A 1024 4.85 35.44 21.62
N ASP A 1025 5.36 36.65 21.39
CA ASP A 1025 4.59 37.88 21.31
C ASP A 1025 4.05 38.16 19.90
N GLU A 1026 4.29 37.24 18.95
CA GLU A 1026 3.78 37.22 17.59
C GLU A 1026 4.22 38.40 16.72
N LYS A 1027 5.23 39.16 17.18
CA LYS A 1027 5.78 40.31 16.45
C LYS A 1027 6.80 39.92 15.39
N VAL A 1028 7.51 38.82 15.59
CA VAL A 1028 8.53 38.32 14.66
C VAL A 1028 8.08 36.97 14.14
N LYS A 1029 8.02 36.84 12.82
CA LYS A 1029 7.75 35.56 12.14
C LYS A 1029 9.05 35.11 11.50
N TYR A 1030 9.37 33.84 11.65
CA TYR A 1030 10.56 33.23 11.07
C TYR A 1030 10.16 32.26 9.97
N MET A 1031 10.93 32.28 8.90
CA MET A 1031 10.79 31.39 7.75
C MET A 1031 12.15 30.73 7.50
N PHE A 1032 12.18 29.40 7.54
CA PHE A 1032 13.34 28.60 7.21
C PHE A 1032 13.19 28.10 5.77
N TYR A 1033 14.24 28.22 4.96
CA TYR A 1033 14.32 27.56 3.66
C TYR A 1033 15.26 26.36 3.76
N LEU A 1034 14.72 25.16 3.58
CA LEU A 1034 15.44 23.90 3.78
C LEU A 1034 16.17 23.49 2.49
N LEU A 1035 17.50 23.67 2.46
CA LEU A 1035 18.35 23.32 1.33
C LEU A 1035 18.75 21.85 1.36
N ASN A 1036 18.46 21.12 0.28
CA ASN A 1036 18.90 19.73 0.16
C ASN A 1036 20.44 19.64 0.13
N GLU A 1037 20.97 18.46 0.44
CA GLU A 1037 22.40 18.24 0.38
C GLU A 1037 22.95 18.54 -1.02
N ASN A 1038 24.00 19.37 -1.06
CA ASN A 1038 24.65 19.83 -2.30
C ASN A 1038 23.73 20.65 -3.24
N GLU A 1039 22.57 21.11 -2.77
CA GLU A 1039 21.72 22.02 -3.52
C GLU A 1039 22.37 23.40 -3.61
N VAL A 1040 22.40 23.96 -4.81
CA VAL A 1040 22.82 25.34 -5.02
C VAL A 1040 21.73 26.25 -4.46
N ILE A 1041 22.12 27.20 -3.61
CA ILE A 1041 21.21 28.23 -3.10
C ILE A 1041 20.52 28.90 -4.29
N PRO A 1042 19.18 28.95 -4.35
CA PRO A 1042 18.49 29.54 -5.48
C PRO A 1042 18.83 31.03 -5.61
N ASP A 1043 18.74 31.61 -6.81
CA ASP A 1043 18.97 33.05 -6.99
C ASP A 1043 17.83 33.91 -6.41
N ILE A 1044 16.65 33.31 -6.22
CA ILE A 1044 15.46 33.94 -5.66
C ILE A 1044 14.80 33.05 -4.60
N ILE A 1045 14.29 33.66 -3.53
CA ILE A 1045 13.34 33.02 -2.59
C ILE A 1045 11.99 33.73 -2.71
N VAL A 1046 10.95 32.96 -3.02
CA VAL A 1046 9.57 33.46 -3.07
C VAL A 1046 9.04 33.62 -1.65
N ILE A 1047 8.43 34.77 -1.36
CA ILE A 1047 7.85 35.09 -0.07
C ILE A 1047 6.41 34.54 0.00
N PRO A 1048 6.11 33.61 0.92
CA PRO A 1048 4.77 33.08 1.12
C PRO A 1048 3.76 34.16 1.54
N ASP A 1049 2.47 33.94 1.24
CA ASP A 1049 1.41 34.94 1.43
C ASP A 1049 1.30 35.46 2.87
N ASN A 1050 1.51 34.59 3.86
CA ASN A 1050 1.50 34.91 5.30
C ASN A 1050 2.64 35.85 5.74
N PHE A 1051 3.61 36.12 4.87
CA PHE A 1051 4.73 37.04 5.08
C PHE A 1051 4.67 38.30 4.20
N LYS A 1052 3.76 38.38 3.22
CA LYS A 1052 3.65 39.54 2.30
C LYS A 1052 3.29 40.85 2.99
N THR A 1053 2.67 40.80 4.16
CA THR A 1053 2.28 41.97 4.96
C THR A 1053 3.35 42.42 5.94
N ALA A 1054 4.54 41.79 5.96
CA ALA A 1054 5.63 42.18 6.85
C ALA A 1054 6.13 43.58 6.50
N SER A 1055 6.36 44.42 7.53
CA SER A 1055 6.92 45.76 7.34
C SER A 1055 8.39 45.73 6.88
N THR A 1056 9.11 44.68 7.25
CA THR A 1056 10.54 44.50 7.00
C THR A 1056 10.84 43.00 6.86
N ILE A 1057 11.70 42.62 5.91
CA ILE A 1057 12.25 41.26 5.77
C ILE A 1057 13.78 41.36 5.90
N GLN A 1058 14.39 40.46 6.67
CA GLN A 1058 15.84 40.41 6.92
C GLN A 1058 16.31 38.96 7.08
N PHE A 1059 17.58 38.69 6.82
CA PHE A 1059 18.19 37.42 7.21
C PHE A 1059 18.48 37.44 8.71
N VAL A 1060 18.25 36.31 9.38
CA VAL A 1060 18.66 36.14 10.77
C VAL A 1060 20.19 36.25 10.85
N GLY A 1061 20.69 37.10 11.74
CA GLY A 1061 22.12 37.44 11.85
C GLY A 1061 22.64 38.49 10.85
N TYR A 1062 21.76 39.14 10.09
CA TYR A 1062 22.12 40.22 9.17
C TYR A 1062 21.29 41.48 9.45
N ASP A 1063 21.96 42.59 9.79
CA ASP A 1063 21.32 43.79 10.33
C ASP A 1063 20.63 44.69 9.29
N GLN A 1064 20.72 44.36 8.00
CA GLN A 1064 20.13 45.18 6.94
C GLN A 1064 18.88 44.51 6.35
N PRO A 1065 17.81 45.28 6.08
CA PRO A 1065 16.62 44.75 5.43
C PRO A 1065 16.92 44.35 3.99
N ILE A 1066 16.26 43.29 3.54
CA ILE A 1066 16.37 42.77 2.18
C ILE A 1066 15.24 43.40 1.35
N PRO A 1067 15.55 44.00 0.18
CA PRO A 1067 14.53 44.51 -0.73
C PRO A 1067 13.60 43.39 -1.19
N VAL A 1068 12.29 43.61 -0.99
CA VAL A 1068 11.25 42.72 -1.49
C VAL A 1068 10.82 43.20 -2.88
N ILE A 1069 10.91 42.32 -3.87
CA ILE A 1069 10.57 42.63 -5.26
C ILE A 1069 9.20 42.05 -5.57
N GLN A 1070 8.33 42.87 -6.17
CA GLN A 1070 7.03 42.44 -6.70
C GLN A 1070 7.03 42.57 -8.22
N LYS A 1071 6.91 41.44 -8.92
CA LYS A 1071 6.90 41.39 -10.39
C LYS A 1071 6.06 40.21 -10.88
N ASN A 1072 5.22 40.44 -11.90
CA ASN A 1072 4.36 39.40 -12.52
C ASN A 1072 3.50 38.60 -11.51
N GLY A 1073 3.01 39.24 -10.45
CA GLY A 1073 2.19 38.58 -9.41
C GLY A 1073 2.97 37.80 -8.36
N LEU A 1074 4.30 37.71 -8.45
CA LEU A 1074 5.18 37.08 -7.45
C LEU A 1074 5.79 38.14 -6.53
N THR A 1075 5.94 37.78 -5.25
CA THR A 1075 6.68 38.55 -4.24
C THR A 1075 7.90 37.72 -3.84
N TYR A 1076 9.12 38.23 -4.02
CA TYR A 1076 10.34 37.45 -3.80
C TYR A 1076 11.51 38.34 -3.34
N ILE A 1077 12.58 37.71 -2.85
CA ILE A 1077 13.87 38.33 -2.57
C ILE A 1077 14.95 37.74 -3.50
N GLU A 1078 15.90 38.57 -3.92
CA GLU A 1078 17.09 38.13 -4.68
C GLU A 1078 18.26 37.90 -3.73
N ILE A 1079 18.86 36.71 -3.80
CA ILE A 1079 19.85 36.26 -2.81
C ILE A 1079 21.29 36.30 -3.33
N PHE A 1080 21.46 36.32 -4.65
CA PHE A 1080 22.78 36.31 -5.32
C PHE A 1080 23.72 37.45 -4.85
N ASN A 1081 23.18 38.59 -4.39
CA ASN A 1081 23.97 39.73 -3.93
C ASN A 1081 24.48 39.61 -2.48
N TYR A 1082 23.98 38.64 -1.71
CA TYR A 1082 24.25 38.52 -0.26
C TYR A 1082 25.18 37.36 0.10
N PHE A 1083 25.40 36.40 -0.81
CA PHE A 1083 26.22 35.20 -0.58
C PHE A 1083 27.52 35.16 -1.39
N LYS A 1084 27.96 36.28 -2.00
CA LYS A 1084 29.30 36.41 -2.58
C LYS A 1084 30.34 36.77 -1.50
N ILE A 1085 30.76 35.77 -0.71
CA ILE A 1085 32.05 35.74 -0.02
C ILE A 1085 32.59 34.32 -0.06
#